data_AF-A0A959XQH3-F1
#
_entry.id   AF-A0A959XQH3-F1
#
_cell.length_a   1.000
_cell.length_b   1.000
_cell.length_c   1.000
_cell.angle_alpha   90.00
_cell.angle_beta   90.00
_cell.angle_gamma   90.00
#
_symmetry.space_group_name_H-M   'P 1'
#
loop_
_entity.id
_entity.type
_entity.pdbx_description
1 polymer ?
#
loop_
_entity_poly.entity_id
_entity_poly.type
_entity_poly.pdbx_seq_one_letter_code
_entity_poly.pdbx_strand_id
1 'polypeptide(L)'
;MIHVRNRQPRFLALFFHRRKVIHFASQEDILRFGSFTLPESLDPLYDARYRPYGADPMAARPLWFNVRLDDFAARVIRPDGTWGEVGAFKSTEVEQVRTFRTMEPAWTYVLDLQGVAPGDVVEVTWSYMVPYDMNAAWTQGWRAFAWPDNWTRTTSWRILFHHALPIHHQTVRLDHDLRHGIVVGGTSFYDVKEDRNERSIRWEHHDLPGCLDEVNAHPSDDLPYASITFEADDQRYTAFDRLSGVPYRQPYWLYVLRIREQRALWWRRVAKKNVPDMQNQLFNAFVDRTVAGIPSKDHVRRAAALHNRIAEDFTYSNDSLWYQDKDRGLARYGDQVTDGRIREMSRYDLYAKLLYGIEAEHATAYVMDRRVGAMDGRWLTPLWESDLLFGVDDGHGVLWMYPKRGPTGLWAGELPFFWQGSRALLMHDGIRIADVPPPPLFVDLPVEYEGATQRVIETTIDSADAIHGSTGIQRVLLSGQFSTLGRGSFKEEAMDRTVHPNYGAPPVPGGSWQPSWRIRSSSHVAPYRVQAERGFDGARVMTQDPPGDFVIEAAALVHHAVPMPFDPSTRDLPFYWDCPQDDRMIVDLYFERPVELVGEAPGHWVSSSQASISQRFILIDPHHLRFESRLRVNGEKEELIFAADVAEVLRVAAGEASAVRLRLASGTP
;
A
#
# COMPACT_ATOMS: atom_id res chain seq x y z
N MET A 1 -0.15 10.53 -26.72
CA MET A 1 -0.72 9.64 -27.75
C MET A 1 -0.28 8.23 -27.44
N ILE A 2 -1.22 7.30 -27.44
CA ILE A 2 -1.00 5.87 -27.29
C ILE A 2 -1.45 5.23 -28.59
N HIS A 3 -0.60 4.43 -29.21
CA HIS A 3 -0.91 3.76 -30.45
C HIS A 3 -0.60 2.28 -30.36
N VAL A 4 -1.57 1.45 -30.73
CA VAL A 4 -1.49 0.00 -30.66
C VAL A 4 -1.27 -0.53 -32.07
N ARG A 5 -0.14 -1.21 -32.31
CA ARG A 5 0.21 -1.77 -33.63
C ARG A 5 0.17 -3.29 -33.63
N ASN A 6 0.03 -3.82 -34.85
CA ASN A 6 -0.05 -5.24 -35.19
C ASN A 6 -1.33 -5.91 -34.67
N ARG A 7 -1.83 -6.91 -35.40
CA ARG A 7 -3.11 -7.58 -35.06
C ARG A 7 -2.93 -8.92 -34.37
N GLN A 8 -1.78 -9.57 -34.57
CA GLN A 8 -1.49 -10.84 -33.92
C GLN A 8 -0.90 -10.54 -32.53
N PRO A 9 -1.47 -11.10 -31.44
CA PRO A 9 -1.04 -10.79 -30.07
C PRO A 9 0.46 -10.95 -29.85
N ARG A 10 1.06 -11.99 -30.44
CA ARG A 10 2.50 -12.29 -30.40
C ARG A 10 3.41 -11.21 -31.02
N PHE A 11 2.84 -10.29 -31.77
CA PHE A 11 3.54 -9.15 -32.39
C PHE A 11 2.96 -7.81 -31.93
N LEU A 12 1.97 -7.81 -31.04
CA LEU A 12 1.31 -6.59 -30.61
C LEU A 12 2.31 -5.73 -29.82
N ALA A 13 2.30 -4.43 -30.09
CA ALA A 13 3.18 -3.47 -29.45
C ALA A 13 2.43 -2.17 -29.16
N LEU A 14 2.72 -1.59 -28.01
CA LEU A 14 2.13 -0.35 -27.52
C LEU A 14 3.18 0.74 -27.65
N PHE A 15 2.85 1.76 -28.46
CA PHE A 15 3.70 2.91 -28.69
C PHE A 15 3.15 4.08 -27.90
N PHE A 16 4.03 4.70 -27.12
CA PHE A 16 3.75 5.91 -26.38
C PHE A 16 4.51 7.04 -27.02
N HIS A 17 3.79 8.11 -27.36
CA HIS A 17 4.39 9.34 -27.85
C HIS A 17 3.81 10.50 -27.05
N ARG A 18 4.69 11.32 -26.47
CA ARG A 18 4.30 12.49 -25.68
C ARG A 18 5.11 13.70 -26.07
N ARG A 19 4.42 14.83 -26.10
CA ARG A 19 4.98 16.18 -26.18
C ARG A 19 4.50 16.90 -24.93
N LYS A 20 5.42 17.44 -24.14
CA LYS A 20 5.12 18.20 -22.92
C LYS A 20 5.84 19.54 -23.02
N VAL A 21 5.13 20.63 -22.77
CA VAL A 21 5.71 21.97 -22.65
C VAL A 21 5.59 22.36 -21.18
N ILE A 22 6.71 22.69 -20.55
CA ILE A 22 6.82 22.97 -19.12
C ILE A 22 7.43 24.36 -18.97
N HIS A 23 6.82 25.19 -18.13
CA HIS A 23 7.43 26.43 -17.68
C HIS A 23 8.02 26.20 -16.28
N PHE A 24 9.34 26.32 -16.15
CA PHE A 24 10.03 26.17 -14.87
C PHE A 24 10.16 27.53 -14.22
N ALA A 25 9.38 27.84 -13.19
CA ALA A 25 9.41 29.16 -12.57
C ALA A 25 10.60 29.32 -11.59
N SER A 26 11.02 28.22 -10.96
CA SER A 26 12.04 28.21 -9.93
C SER A 26 13.10 27.13 -10.12
N GLN A 27 14.20 27.20 -9.35
CA GLN A 27 15.21 26.14 -9.33
C GLN A 27 14.65 24.85 -8.70
N GLU A 28 13.72 24.97 -7.75
CA GLU A 28 13.05 23.84 -7.12
C GLU A 28 12.20 23.06 -8.13
N ASP A 29 11.49 23.77 -9.02
CA ASP A 29 10.72 23.15 -10.10
C ASP A 29 11.62 22.33 -11.04
N ILE A 30 12.82 22.86 -11.33
CA ILE A 30 13.80 22.17 -12.19
C ILE A 30 14.31 20.89 -11.51
N LEU A 31 14.61 20.96 -10.21
CA LEU A 31 15.05 19.79 -9.45
C LEU A 31 13.95 18.73 -9.36
N ARG A 32 12.69 19.15 -9.24
CA ARG A 32 11.54 18.27 -9.06
C ARG A 32 11.01 17.68 -10.37
N PHE A 33 10.98 18.47 -11.45
CA PHE A 33 10.31 18.11 -12.71
C PHE A 33 11.24 18.12 -13.94
N GLY A 34 12.53 18.39 -13.76
CA GLY A 34 13.55 18.34 -14.82
C GLY A 34 14.06 16.94 -15.15
N SER A 35 13.67 15.92 -14.36
CA SER A 35 14.00 14.51 -14.61
C SER A 35 12.81 13.76 -15.20
N PHE A 36 13.05 13.00 -16.27
CA PHE A 36 12.04 12.18 -16.93
C PHE A 36 12.35 10.70 -16.73
N THR A 37 11.44 9.99 -16.07
CA THR A 37 11.53 8.55 -15.85
C THR A 37 10.64 7.82 -16.87
N LEU A 38 11.24 7.00 -17.74
CA LEU A 38 10.54 6.27 -18.81
C LEU A 38 10.68 4.74 -18.62
N PRO A 39 9.61 3.95 -18.80
CA PRO A 39 8.26 4.36 -19.21
C PRO A 39 7.58 5.23 -18.15
N GLU A 40 6.78 6.19 -18.61
CA GLU A 40 6.03 7.08 -17.72
C GLU A 40 4.80 6.35 -17.18
N SER A 41 4.46 6.60 -15.91
CA SER A 41 3.24 6.07 -15.32
C SER A 41 1.99 6.73 -15.89
N LEU A 42 0.99 5.91 -16.23
CA LEU A 42 -0.37 6.36 -16.55
C LEU A 42 -1.28 6.40 -15.31
N ASP A 43 -0.86 5.71 -14.24
CA ASP A 43 -1.57 5.60 -12.97
C ASP A 43 -0.54 5.60 -11.83
N PRO A 44 0.04 6.77 -11.51
CA PRO A 44 1.14 6.87 -10.55
C PRO A 44 0.74 6.35 -9.17
N LEU A 45 -0.53 6.46 -8.77
CA LEU A 45 -1.04 5.91 -7.51
C LEU A 45 -0.93 4.38 -7.48
N TYR A 46 -1.39 3.72 -8.54
CA TYR A 46 -1.30 2.28 -8.63
C TYR A 46 0.16 1.81 -8.67
N ASP A 47 1.01 2.48 -9.44
CA ASP A 47 2.43 2.14 -9.52
C ASP A 47 3.18 2.43 -8.21
N ALA A 48 2.71 3.39 -7.40
CA ALA A 48 3.26 3.71 -6.08
C ALA A 48 2.76 2.81 -4.94
N ARG A 49 1.77 1.94 -5.16
CA ARG A 49 1.04 1.18 -4.10
C ARG A 49 1.91 0.36 -3.13
N TYR A 50 3.13 -0.02 -3.53
CA TYR A 50 4.07 -0.76 -2.68
C TYR A 50 5.26 0.07 -2.22
N ARG A 51 5.29 1.37 -2.53
CA ARG A 51 6.35 2.26 -2.10
C ARG A 51 6.22 2.56 -0.61
N PRO A 52 7.36 2.83 0.07
CA PRO A 52 7.32 3.31 1.43
C PRO A 52 6.49 4.60 1.57
N TYR A 53 5.87 4.78 2.72
CA TYR A 53 5.17 5.99 3.10
C TYR A 53 6.08 7.21 2.94
N GLY A 54 5.52 8.31 2.42
CA GLY A 54 6.25 9.55 2.14
C GLY A 54 7.15 9.50 0.89
N ALA A 55 7.25 8.37 0.19
CA ALA A 55 7.92 8.34 -1.10
C ALA A 55 7.10 9.12 -2.14
N ASP A 56 7.79 9.88 -2.99
CA ASP A 56 7.14 10.63 -4.07
C ASP A 56 6.40 9.67 -5.03
N PRO A 57 5.06 9.80 -5.15
CA PRO A 57 4.28 8.99 -6.08
C PRO A 57 4.61 9.32 -7.54
N MET A 58 5.08 10.53 -7.85
CA MET A 58 5.45 10.92 -9.21
C MET A 58 6.75 10.26 -9.68
N ALA A 59 7.60 9.83 -8.75
CA ALA A 59 8.75 9.00 -9.07
C ALA A 59 8.35 7.54 -9.35
N ALA A 60 7.07 7.15 -9.16
CA ALA A 60 6.60 5.81 -9.47
C ALA A 60 6.51 5.59 -10.97
N ARG A 61 6.70 4.33 -11.36
CA ARG A 61 6.84 3.94 -12.76
C ARG A 61 6.27 2.55 -12.98
N PRO A 62 5.74 2.27 -14.17
CA PRO A 62 5.25 0.95 -14.47
C PRO A 62 6.44 0.02 -14.69
N LEU A 63 6.38 -1.15 -14.06
CA LEU A 63 7.42 -2.18 -14.12
C LEU A 63 7.26 -3.04 -15.38
N TRP A 64 7.41 -2.42 -16.56
CA TRP A 64 7.32 -3.09 -17.86
C TRP A 64 8.69 -3.62 -18.33
N PHE A 65 8.64 -4.72 -19.07
CA PHE A 65 9.81 -5.44 -19.57
C PHE A 65 10.16 -5.05 -21.01
N ASN A 66 11.45 -5.11 -21.35
CA ASN A 66 11.99 -4.80 -22.69
C ASN A 66 11.45 -3.48 -23.28
N VAL A 67 11.31 -2.45 -22.46
CA VAL A 67 10.94 -1.11 -22.91
C VAL A 67 12.05 -0.56 -23.81
N ARG A 68 11.68 -0.17 -25.03
CA ARG A 68 12.61 0.43 -25.99
C ARG A 68 12.33 1.91 -26.12
N LEU A 69 13.30 2.74 -25.75
CA LEU A 69 13.25 4.17 -26.04
C LEU A 69 13.51 4.38 -27.54
N ASP A 70 12.52 4.92 -28.25
CA ASP A 70 12.59 5.15 -29.69
C ASP A 70 13.14 6.54 -30.00
N ASP A 71 12.71 7.56 -29.26
CA ASP A 71 13.14 8.95 -29.43
C ASP A 71 13.06 9.76 -28.12
N PHE A 72 13.95 10.73 -27.96
CA PHE A 72 13.89 11.75 -26.91
C PHE A 72 14.60 13.02 -27.39
N ALA A 73 13.90 14.14 -27.33
CA ALA A 73 14.44 15.46 -27.66
C ALA A 73 13.85 16.51 -26.70
N ALA A 74 14.66 17.53 -26.37
CA ALA A 74 14.23 18.66 -25.56
C ALA A 74 14.77 19.98 -26.14
N ARG A 75 13.99 21.05 -26.01
CA ARG A 75 14.39 22.40 -26.42
C ARG A 75 13.80 23.48 -25.51
N VAL A 76 14.57 24.53 -25.24
CA VAL A 76 14.07 25.76 -24.60
C VAL A 76 13.44 26.64 -25.69
N ILE A 77 12.27 27.18 -25.39
CA ILE A 77 11.55 28.17 -26.18
C ILE A 77 11.75 29.52 -25.50
N ARG A 78 12.40 30.45 -26.19
CA ARG A 78 12.63 31.81 -25.68
C ARG A 78 11.40 32.70 -25.89
N PRO A 79 11.28 33.82 -25.14
CA PRO A 79 10.17 34.76 -25.31
C PRO A 79 10.01 35.33 -26.72
N ASP A 80 11.10 35.42 -27.49
CA ASP A 80 11.11 35.89 -28.88
C ASP A 80 10.68 34.82 -29.90
N GLY A 81 10.33 33.61 -29.44
CA GLY A 81 9.93 32.47 -30.26
C GLY A 81 11.09 31.68 -30.85
N THR A 82 12.34 32.08 -30.61
CA THR A 82 13.50 31.26 -30.98
C THR A 82 13.63 30.05 -30.05
N TRP A 83 14.33 29.02 -30.51
CA TRP A 83 14.57 27.82 -29.70
C TRP A 83 16.06 27.47 -29.62
N GLY A 84 16.43 26.79 -28.55
CA GLY A 84 17.75 26.20 -28.34
C GLY A 84 17.62 24.76 -27.87
N GLU A 85 18.53 23.89 -28.29
CA GLU A 85 18.54 22.49 -27.87
C GLU A 85 18.90 22.37 -26.38
N VAL A 86 18.19 21.49 -25.68
CA VAL A 86 18.45 21.12 -24.29
C VAL A 86 18.96 19.69 -24.29
N GLY A 87 20.19 19.51 -23.83
CA GLY A 87 20.74 18.17 -23.64
C GLY A 87 20.04 17.44 -22.50
N ALA A 88 20.14 16.11 -22.48
CA ALA A 88 19.74 15.30 -21.34
C ALA A 88 20.83 14.30 -20.98
N PHE A 89 21.15 14.19 -19.69
CA PHE A 89 21.95 13.09 -19.19
C PHE A 89 21.07 11.84 -19.14
N LYS A 90 21.51 10.78 -19.80
CA LYS A 90 20.78 9.51 -19.85
C LYS A 90 21.44 8.49 -18.94
N SER A 91 20.69 7.97 -17.99
CA SER A 91 21.04 6.77 -17.24
C SER A 91 20.00 5.66 -17.44
N THR A 92 20.33 4.45 -17.04
CA THR A 92 19.41 3.31 -17.09
C THR A 92 19.43 2.60 -15.76
N GLU A 93 18.27 2.54 -15.13
CA GLU A 93 18.04 1.78 -13.92
C GLU A 93 17.47 0.40 -14.29
N VAL A 94 17.85 -0.60 -13.51
CA VAL A 94 17.34 -1.97 -13.66
C VAL A 94 16.75 -2.41 -12.34
N GLU A 95 15.45 -2.70 -12.35
CA GLU A 95 14.74 -3.20 -11.18
C GLU A 95 14.37 -4.67 -11.41
N GLN A 96 14.56 -5.51 -10.40
CA GLN A 96 14.19 -6.92 -10.48
C GLN A 96 12.75 -7.10 -10.02
N VAL A 97 11.88 -7.51 -10.94
CA VAL A 97 10.45 -7.68 -10.71
C VAL A 97 10.16 -9.14 -10.48
N ARG A 98 9.61 -9.46 -9.31
CA ARG A 98 9.12 -10.81 -9.01
C ARG A 98 7.86 -11.08 -9.82
N THR A 99 7.87 -12.14 -10.60
CA THR A 99 6.67 -12.77 -11.16
C THR A 99 6.33 -14.01 -10.32
N PHE A 100 5.16 -14.62 -10.55
CA PHE A 100 4.77 -15.84 -9.84
C PHE A 100 5.67 -17.07 -10.10
N ARG A 101 6.68 -16.99 -10.99
CA ARG A 101 7.59 -18.10 -11.32
C ARG A 101 9.08 -17.75 -11.39
N THR A 102 9.44 -16.47 -11.56
CA THR A 102 10.82 -16.01 -11.83
C THR A 102 11.00 -14.54 -11.43
N MET A 103 12.23 -14.04 -11.45
CA MET A 103 12.53 -12.61 -11.39
C MET A 103 12.96 -12.10 -12.77
N GLU A 104 12.40 -10.98 -13.20
CA GLU A 104 12.69 -10.38 -14.50
C GLU A 104 13.19 -8.94 -14.34
N PRO A 105 14.18 -8.49 -15.14
CA PRO A 105 14.61 -7.11 -15.13
C PRO A 105 13.58 -6.22 -15.85
N ALA A 106 13.02 -5.24 -15.14
CA ALA A 106 12.38 -4.06 -15.73
C ALA A 106 13.43 -2.97 -15.91
N TRP A 107 13.48 -2.39 -17.11
CA TRP A 107 14.40 -1.30 -17.43
C TRP A 107 13.69 0.03 -17.38
N THR A 108 14.41 1.02 -16.87
CA THR A 108 13.93 2.39 -16.77
C THR A 108 15.00 3.33 -17.29
N TYR A 109 14.62 4.23 -18.19
CA TYR A 109 15.49 5.31 -18.63
C TYR A 109 15.21 6.54 -17.77
N VAL A 110 16.25 7.08 -17.15
CA VAL A 110 16.18 8.35 -16.43
C VAL A 110 16.91 9.39 -17.27
N LEU A 111 16.22 10.48 -17.59
CA LEU A 111 16.65 11.50 -18.53
C LEU A 111 16.59 12.87 -17.83
N ASP A 112 17.74 13.36 -17.40
CA ASP A 112 17.86 14.61 -16.64
C ASP A 112 18.22 15.78 -17.56
N LEU A 113 17.31 16.74 -17.71
CA LEU A 113 17.53 17.92 -18.54
C LEU A 113 18.76 18.72 -18.06
N GLN A 114 19.52 19.24 -19.01
CA GLN A 114 20.75 19.98 -18.76
C GLN A 114 20.64 21.42 -19.25
N GLY A 115 21.16 22.37 -18.46
CA GLY A 115 21.23 23.77 -18.86
C GLY A 115 19.88 24.50 -18.90
N VAL A 116 18.88 24.00 -18.17
CA VAL A 116 17.59 24.69 -17.93
C VAL A 116 17.76 25.69 -16.79
N ALA A 117 17.23 26.89 -16.95
CA ALA A 117 17.25 27.95 -15.94
C ALA A 117 15.82 28.35 -15.49
N PRO A 118 15.66 28.93 -14.29
CA PRO A 118 14.37 29.49 -13.87
C PRO A 118 13.86 30.54 -14.86
N GLY A 119 12.57 30.45 -15.19
CA GLY A 119 11.87 31.22 -16.22
C GLY A 119 11.84 30.55 -17.61
N ASP A 120 12.59 29.46 -17.83
CA ASP A 120 12.60 28.80 -19.13
C ASP A 120 11.29 28.04 -19.41
N VAL A 121 10.85 28.12 -20.67
CA VAL A 121 9.79 27.28 -21.22
C VAL A 121 10.46 26.16 -22.02
N VAL A 122 10.36 24.93 -21.55
CA VAL A 122 11.00 23.77 -22.18
C VAL A 122 9.95 22.88 -22.82
N GLU A 123 10.14 22.58 -24.10
CA GLU A 123 9.40 21.53 -24.79
C GLU A 123 10.22 20.25 -24.82
N VAL A 124 9.61 19.15 -24.37
CA VAL A 124 10.19 17.81 -24.37
C VAL A 124 9.28 16.89 -25.18
N THR A 125 9.88 16.15 -26.12
CA THR A 125 9.20 15.15 -26.94
C THR A 125 9.90 13.81 -26.78
N TRP A 126 9.12 12.75 -26.57
CA TRP A 126 9.68 11.42 -26.47
C TRP A 126 8.72 10.37 -27.00
N SER A 127 9.31 9.24 -27.38
CA SER A 127 8.55 8.04 -27.70
C SER A 127 9.24 6.78 -27.25
N TYR A 128 8.46 5.81 -26.82
CA TYR A 128 8.94 4.48 -26.48
C TYR A 128 7.93 3.42 -26.87
N MET A 129 8.44 2.21 -27.06
CA MET A 129 7.69 1.03 -27.43
C MET A 129 7.75 0.01 -26.31
N VAL A 130 6.58 -0.56 -26.00
CA VAL A 130 6.40 -1.65 -25.04
C VAL A 130 5.85 -2.85 -25.81
N PRO A 131 6.59 -3.97 -25.92
CA PRO A 131 6.05 -5.17 -26.54
C PRO A 131 4.94 -5.74 -25.66
N TYR A 132 3.80 -6.13 -26.22
CA TYR A 132 2.72 -6.78 -25.46
C TYR A 132 3.12 -8.18 -25.04
N ASP A 133 3.72 -8.93 -25.96
CA ASP A 133 4.22 -10.27 -25.76
C ASP A 133 5.70 -10.29 -26.12
N MET A 134 6.55 -10.73 -25.21
CA MET A 134 7.97 -10.86 -25.50
C MET A 134 8.16 -12.25 -26.08
N ASN A 135 8.04 -12.37 -27.39
CA ASN A 135 8.37 -13.58 -28.17
C ASN A 135 9.87 -13.93 -28.12
N ALA A 136 10.55 -13.77 -26.98
CA ALA A 136 11.98 -13.95 -26.87
C ALA A 136 12.33 -15.41 -26.54
N ALA A 137 13.06 -16.04 -27.46
CA ALA A 137 13.86 -17.22 -27.18
C ALA A 137 15.12 -16.92 -26.32
N TRP A 138 15.32 -15.66 -25.92
CA TRP A 138 16.57 -15.17 -25.31
C TRP A 138 16.52 -15.11 -23.79
N THR A 139 15.35 -15.30 -23.19
CA THR A 139 15.20 -15.56 -21.77
C THR A 139 15.03 -17.07 -21.60
N GLN A 140 16.15 -17.78 -21.42
CA GLN A 140 16.11 -19.19 -21.02
C GLN A 140 15.57 -19.29 -19.58
N GLY A 141 14.25 -19.16 -19.37
CA GLY A 141 13.62 -19.63 -18.15
C GLY A 141 13.53 -21.15 -18.22
N TRP A 142 14.44 -21.82 -17.53
CA TRP A 142 14.73 -23.25 -17.59
C TRP A 142 13.58 -24.21 -17.17
N ARG A 143 12.36 -23.73 -16.92
CA ARG A 143 11.25 -24.56 -16.39
C ARG A 143 10.05 -24.77 -17.32
N ALA A 144 10.20 -24.57 -18.64
CA ALA A 144 9.18 -24.91 -19.65
C ALA A 144 7.77 -24.38 -19.36
N PHE A 145 7.69 -23.25 -18.66
CA PHE A 145 6.46 -22.70 -18.10
C PHE A 145 5.97 -21.50 -18.92
N ALA A 146 4.64 -21.34 -19.03
CA ALA A 146 4.02 -20.16 -19.63
C ALA A 146 4.57 -18.88 -19.01
N TRP A 147 5.02 -17.96 -19.85
CA TRP A 147 5.82 -16.80 -19.51
C TRP A 147 4.94 -15.57 -19.24
N PRO A 148 5.03 -14.93 -18.05
CA PRO A 148 4.37 -13.65 -17.81
C PRO A 148 5.20 -12.50 -18.40
N ASP A 149 4.78 -12.00 -19.56
CA ASP A 149 5.31 -10.78 -20.17
C ASP A 149 4.45 -9.56 -19.84
N ASN A 150 4.68 -8.45 -20.54
CA ASN A 150 3.91 -7.21 -20.41
C ASN A 150 2.40 -7.41 -20.59
N TRP A 151 1.93 -8.41 -21.33
CA TRP A 151 0.48 -8.69 -21.46
C TRP A 151 -0.18 -8.84 -20.09
N THR A 152 0.51 -9.37 -19.07
CA THR A 152 -0.03 -9.47 -17.71
C THR A 152 -0.28 -8.12 -17.03
N ARG A 153 0.38 -7.05 -17.49
CA ARG A 153 0.37 -5.68 -16.93
C ARG A 153 -0.28 -4.65 -17.84
N THR A 154 -0.39 -4.93 -19.14
CA THR A 154 -0.97 -4.00 -20.14
C THR A 154 -2.35 -4.43 -20.60
N THR A 155 -2.92 -5.50 -20.04
CA THR A 155 -4.27 -5.97 -20.41
C THR A 155 -5.38 -5.17 -19.77
N SER A 156 -5.13 -4.53 -18.64
CA SER A 156 -6.04 -3.49 -18.18
C SER A 156 -5.19 -2.46 -17.42
N TRP A 157 -5.56 -1.19 -17.55
CA TRP A 157 -4.84 -0.06 -16.97
C TRP A 157 -5.76 1.16 -16.88
N ARG A 158 -5.36 2.14 -16.08
CA ARG A 158 -6.07 3.41 -15.90
C ARG A 158 -5.15 4.54 -16.34
N ILE A 159 -5.76 5.60 -16.89
CA ILE A 159 -5.08 6.84 -17.26
C ILE A 159 -5.66 7.94 -16.39
N LEU A 160 -4.85 8.45 -15.47
CA LEU A 160 -5.13 9.69 -14.76
C LEU A 160 -4.71 10.88 -15.65
N PHE A 161 -5.62 11.84 -15.82
CA PHE A 161 -5.37 13.01 -16.68
C PHE A 161 -4.58 14.11 -15.98
N HIS A 162 -4.60 14.13 -14.64
CA HIS A 162 -3.93 15.13 -13.82
C HIS A 162 -2.42 14.84 -13.69
N HIS A 163 -1.68 15.78 -13.12
CA HIS A 163 -0.26 15.67 -12.78
C HIS A 163 -0.04 16.41 -11.45
N ALA A 164 1.15 16.31 -10.86
CA ALA A 164 1.58 17.21 -9.78
C ALA A 164 1.84 18.66 -10.23
N LEU A 165 1.69 18.95 -11.53
CA LEU A 165 1.81 20.29 -12.09
C LEU A 165 0.46 20.66 -12.70
N PRO A 166 0.01 21.92 -12.56
CA PRO A 166 -1.19 22.37 -13.25
C PRO A 166 -1.00 22.27 -14.76
N ILE A 167 -2.07 21.86 -15.47
CA ILE A 167 -2.05 21.64 -16.91
C ILE A 167 -3.04 22.60 -17.58
N HIS A 168 -2.52 23.61 -18.27
CA HIS A 168 -3.34 24.56 -19.02
C HIS A 168 -4.10 23.88 -20.18
N HIS A 169 -3.46 22.97 -20.92
CA HIS A 169 -4.10 22.22 -22.01
C HIS A 169 -3.52 20.82 -22.14
N GLN A 170 -4.40 19.83 -22.28
CA GLN A 170 -4.03 18.44 -22.52
C GLN A 170 -4.87 17.83 -23.63
N THR A 171 -4.22 17.05 -24.49
CA THR A 171 -4.90 16.15 -25.42
C THR A 171 -4.33 14.74 -25.26
N VAL A 172 -5.21 13.79 -24.93
CA VAL A 172 -4.88 12.36 -24.88
C VAL A 172 -5.57 11.68 -26.06
N ARG A 173 -4.84 10.83 -26.77
CA ARG A 173 -5.35 10.10 -27.93
C ARG A 173 -4.94 8.65 -27.86
N LEU A 174 -5.90 7.74 -28.06
CA LEU A 174 -5.71 6.30 -28.17
C LEU A 174 -6.10 5.83 -29.57
N ASP A 175 -5.11 5.37 -30.32
CA ASP A 175 -5.28 4.83 -31.68
C ASP A 175 -5.10 3.32 -31.68
N HIS A 176 -6.08 2.58 -32.19
CA HIS A 176 -6.05 1.13 -32.21
C HIS A 176 -6.86 0.52 -33.36
N ASP A 177 -6.67 -0.78 -33.59
CA ASP A 177 -7.51 -1.56 -34.49
C ASP A 177 -8.70 -2.15 -33.71
N LEU A 178 -9.89 -2.23 -34.31
CA LEU A 178 -11.08 -2.83 -33.69
C LEU A 178 -10.85 -4.29 -33.28
N ARG A 179 -9.96 -5.02 -33.96
CA ARG A 179 -9.60 -6.40 -33.62
C ARG A 179 -8.77 -6.53 -32.33
N HIS A 180 -8.26 -5.43 -31.80
CA HIS A 180 -7.61 -5.42 -30.48
C HIS A 180 -8.60 -5.61 -29.34
N GLY A 181 -9.92 -5.49 -29.60
CA GLY A 181 -10.96 -5.69 -28.60
C GLY A 181 -10.81 -4.75 -27.39
N ILE A 182 -10.40 -3.52 -27.65
CA ILE A 182 -10.23 -2.52 -26.59
C ILE A 182 -11.59 -2.04 -26.12
N VAL A 183 -11.80 -2.14 -24.81
CA VAL A 183 -12.95 -1.59 -24.10
C VAL A 183 -12.47 -0.40 -23.27
N VAL A 184 -13.14 0.73 -23.39
CA VAL A 184 -12.80 1.95 -22.65
C VAL A 184 -13.97 2.35 -21.75
N GLY A 185 -13.67 2.70 -20.50
CA GLY A 185 -14.60 3.23 -19.50
C GLY A 185 -14.02 4.45 -18.78
N GLY A 186 -14.71 4.89 -17.73
CA GLY A 186 -14.37 6.11 -16.98
C GLY A 186 -14.97 7.36 -17.61
N THR A 187 -14.20 8.45 -17.64
CA THR A 187 -14.59 9.77 -18.16
C THR A 187 -14.96 9.73 -19.64
N SER A 188 -15.99 10.50 -20.02
CA SER A 188 -16.46 10.62 -21.39
C SER A 188 -15.38 11.16 -22.33
N PHE A 189 -15.38 10.65 -23.56
CA PHE A 189 -14.47 11.06 -24.63
C PHE A 189 -14.91 12.40 -25.22
N TYR A 190 -13.94 13.18 -25.70
CA TYR A 190 -14.20 14.38 -26.49
C TYR A 190 -14.66 14.01 -27.92
N ASP A 191 -13.97 13.06 -28.54
CA ASP A 191 -14.25 12.63 -29.91
C ASP A 191 -13.86 11.15 -30.12
N VAL A 192 -14.58 10.47 -31.00
CA VAL A 192 -14.28 9.11 -31.46
C VAL A 192 -14.36 9.11 -32.99
N LYS A 193 -13.23 8.81 -33.64
CA LYS A 193 -13.17 8.62 -35.08
C LYS A 193 -12.97 7.15 -35.39
N GLU A 194 -13.80 6.62 -36.29
CA GLU A 194 -13.70 5.25 -36.78
C GLU A 194 -13.55 5.28 -38.30
N ASP A 195 -12.46 4.67 -38.81
CA ASP A 195 -12.23 4.48 -40.24
C ASP A 195 -11.89 3.02 -40.52
N ARG A 196 -12.83 2.30 -41.16
CA ARG A 196 -12.77 0.87 -41.46
C ARG A 196 -12.54 0.01 -40.22
N ASN A 197 -11.28 -0.28 -39.90
CA ASN A 197 -10.87 -1.11 -38.78
C ASN A 197 -10.06 -0.31 -37.74
N GLU A 198 -9.79 0.97 -37.99
CA GLU A 198 -9.06 1.82 -37.05
C GLU A 198 -10.04 2.67 -36.24
N ARG A 199 -9.73 2.82 -34.96
CA ARG A 199 -10.48 3.63 -34.01
C ARG A 199 -9.51 4.55 -33.28
N SER A 200 -9.86 5.83 -33.24
CA SER A 200 -9.13 6.89 -32.57
C SER A 200 -10.04 7.53 -31.54
N ILE A 201 -9.72 7.36 -30.26
CA ILE A 201 -10.43 7.97 -29.14
C ILE A 201 -9.62 9.16 -28.64
N ARG A 202 -10.25 10.32 -28.46
CA ARG A 202 -9.61 11.55 -27.98
C ARG A 202 -10.28 12.05 -26.71
N TRP A 203 -9.46 12.45 -25.74
CA TRP A 203 -9.82 13.29 -24.60
C TRP A 203 -9.12 14.63 -24.73
N GLU A 204 -9.80 15.67 -24.28
CA GLU A 204 -9.26 17.03 -24.25
C GLU A 204 -9.68 17.71 -22.96
N HIS A 205 -8.69 18.32 -22.30
CA HIS A 205 -8.86 18.97 -21.02
C HIS A 205 -8.16 20.33 -21.03
N HIS A 206 -8.72 21.26 -20.28
CA HIS A 206 -8.21 22.62 -20.09
C HIS A 206 -8.20 22.91 -18.59
N ASP A 207 -7.20 23.67 -18.15
CA ASP A 207 -7.09 24.19 -16.78
C ASP A 207 -7.23 23.12 -15.68
N LEU A 208 -6.53 21.98 -15.84
CA LEU A 208 -6.50 20.95 -14.80
C LEU A 208 -5.58 21.38 -13.64
N PRO A 209 -6.00 21.21 -12.37
CA PRO A 209 -5.15 21.47 -11.21
C PRO A 209 -3.95 20.51 -11.14
N GLY A 210 -2.91 20.94 -10.42
CA GLY A 210 -1.72 20.14 -10.15
C GLY A 210 -1.82 19.49 -8.77
N CYS A 211 -2.41 18.30 -8.68
CA CYS A 211 -2.87 17.76 -7.40
C CYS A 211 -2.56 16.26 -7.16
N LEU A 212 -1.82 15.58 -8.04
CA LEU A 212 -1.55 14.14 -7.88
C LEU A 212 -0.55 13.80 -6.77
N ASP A 213 0.20 14.77 -6.27
CA ASP A 213 1.16 14.67 -5.18
C ASP A 213 0.61 15.12 -3.82
N GLU A 214 -0.66 15.52 -3.76
CA GLU A 214 -1.30 15.92 -2.52
C GLU A 214 -1.36 14.76 -1.52
N VAL A 215 -0.80 14.99 -0.34
CA VAL A 215 -0.76 13.99 0.73
C VAL A 215 -2.19 13.63 1.13
N ASN A 216 -2.42 12.31 1.30
CA ASN A 216 -3.70 11.75 1.75
C ASN A 216 -4.91 12.18 0.90
N ALA A 217 -4.71 12.45 -0.40
CA ALA A 217 -5.79 12.56 -1.36
C ALA A 217 -6.14 11.18 -1.95
N HIS A 218 -7.37 11.02 -2.44
CA HIS A 218 -7.80 9.83 -3.19
C HIS A 218 -8.15 10.19 -4.65
N PRO A 219 -7.16 10.50 -5.52
CA PRO A 219 -7.43 10.87 -6.91
C PRO A 219 -8.28 9.87 -7.71
N SER A 220 -8.25 8.58 -7.37
CA SER A 220 -9.12 7.58 -8.02
C SER A 220 -10.60 7.82 -7.83
N ASP A 221 -10.97 8.49 -6.74
CA ASP A 221 -12.35 8.70 -6.31
C ASP A 221 -12.82 10.10 -6.69
N ASP A 222 -11.90 11.07 -6.64
CA ASP A 222 -12.20 12.49 -6.81
C ASP A 222 -11.81 13.08 -8.19
N LEU A 223 -10.97 12.41 -8.99
CA LEU A 223 -10.52 12.92 -10.30
C LEU A 223 -11.03 12.10 -11.50
N PRO A 224 -11.21 12.73 -12.67
CA PRO A 224 -11.50 12.03 -13.91
C PRO A 224 -10.34 11.15 -14.35
N TYR A 225 -10.67 9.95 -14.85
CA TYR A 225 -9.74 9.00 -15.43
C TYR A 225 -10.39 8.19 -16.55
N ALA A 226 -9.59 7.61 -17.42
CA ALA A 226 -10.04 6.56 -18.34
C ALA A 226 -9.58 5.19 -17.87
N SER A 227 -10.47 4.19 -17.87
CA SER A 227 -10.08 2.79 -17.72
C SER A 227 -10.07 2.13 -19.08
N ILE A 228 -9.02 1.36 -19.38
CA ILE A 228 -8.88 0.67 -20.66
C ILE A 228 -8.61 -0.79 -20.37
N THR A 229 -9.39 -1.67 -20.98
CA THR A 229 -9.19 -3.13 -20.96
C THR A 229 -8.96 -3.63 -22.38
N PHE A 230 -8.00 -4.52 -22.51
CA PHE A 230 -7.55 -5.13 -23.74
C PHE A 230 -8.07 -6.55 -23.85
N GLU A 231 -8.95 -6.80 -24.82
CA GLU A 231 -9.40 -8.15 -25.14
C GLU A 231 -8.95 -8.49 -26.55
N ALA A 232 -7.63 -8.62 -26.72
CA ALA A 232 -7.06 -9.02 -28.01
C ALA A 232 -7.57 -10.41 -28.41
N ASP A 233 -7.79 -10.61 -29.71
CA ASP A 233 -8.17 -11.93 -30.25
C ASP A 233 -6.97 -12.90 -30.15
N ASP A 234 -6.93 -13.64 -29.04
CA ASP A 234 -5.81 -14.47 -28.62
C ASP A 234 -6.28 -15.86 -28.19
N GLN A 235 -5.55 -16.89 -28.65
CA GLN A 235 -5.81 -18.28 -28.26
C GLN A 235 -5.66 -18.52 -26.74
N ARG A 236 -4.88 -17.69 -26.02
CA ARG A 236 -4.83 -17.69 -24.55
C ARG A 236 -6.22 -17.55 -23.92
N TYR A 237 -7.09 -16.77 -24.56
CA TYR A 237 -8.46 -16.53 -24.11
C TYR A 237 -9.47 -17.50 -24.73
N THR A 238 -9.01 -18.55 -25.40
CA THR A 238 -9.87 -19.63 -25.90
C THR A 238 -9.86 -20.78 -24.92
N ALA A 239 -11.03 -21.13 -24.40
CA ALA A 239 -11.27 -22.35 -23.63
C ALA A 239 -12.17 -23.29 -24.43
N PHE A 240 -12.23 -24.55 -24.01
CA PHE A 240 -13.09 -25.55 -24.63
C PHE A 240 -14.13 -25.98 -23.61
N ASP A 241 -15.39 -25.98 -24.01
CA ASP A 241 -16.48 -26.55 -23.22
C ASP A 241 -16.17 -28.01 -22.94
N ARG A 242 -16.28 -28.43 -21.68
CA ARG A 242 -15.80 -29.76 -21.28
C ARG A 242 -16.57 -30.93 -21.88
N LEU A 243 -17.84 -30.73 -22.23
CA LEU A 243 -18.71 -31.81 -22.70
C LEU A 243 -18.77 -31.85 -24.23
N SER A 244 -18.97 -30.70 -24.86
CA SER A 244 -19.12 -30.56 -26.31
C SER A 244 -17.78 -30.38 -27.04
N GLY A 245 -16.72 -29.97 -26.33
CA GLY A 245 -15.43 -29.64 -26.94
C GLY A 245 -15.48 -28.38 -27.82
N VAL A 246 -16.58 -27.62 -27.78
CA VAL A 246 -16.72 -26.39 -28.57
C VAL A 246 -15.84 -25.29 -27.96
N PRO A 247 -15.01 -24.60 -28.76
CA PRO A 247 -14.23 -23.48 -28.26
C PRO A 247 -15.15 -22.30 -27.92
N TYR A 248 -14.89 -21.66 -26.78
CA TYR A 248 -15.52 -20.41 -26.37
C TYR A 248 -14.45 -19.42 -25.89
N ARG A 249 -14.76 -18.13 -26.00
CA ARG A 249 -13.89 -17.06 -25.53
C ARG A 249 -14.15 -16.78 -24.06
N GLN A 250 -13.09 -16.71 -23.26
CA GLN A 250 -13.15 -16.32 -21.84
C GLN A 250 -12.50 -14.95 -21.65
N PRO A 251 -13.01 -14.10 -20.74
CA PRO A 251 -12.42 -12.80 -20.45
C PRO A 251 -11.06 -12.96 -19.75
N TYR A 252 -10.22 -11.93 -19.87
CA TYR A 252 -8.87 -11.90 -19.29
C TYR A 252 -8.85 -12.32 -17.81
N TRP A 253 -9.74 -11.75 -17.01
CA TRP A 253 -9.75 -11.99 -15.58
C TRP A 253 -9.95 -13.47 -15.25
N LEU A 254 -10.92 -14.12 -15.92
CA LEU A 254 -11.23 -15.53 -15.68
C LEU A 254 -10.07 -16.43 -16.07
N TYR A 255 -9.40 -16.11 -17.19
CA TYR A 255 -8.18 -16.80 -17.60
C TYR A 255 -7.07 -16.71 -16.54
N VAL A 256 -6.78 -15.50 -16.05
CA VAL A 256 -5.74 -15.30 -15.03
C VAL A 256 -6.05 -16.04 -13.75
N LEU A 257 -7.26 -15.89 -13.22
CA LEU A 257 -7.64 -16.53 -11.96
C LEU A 257 -7.61 -18.06 -12.06
N ARG A 258 -8.07 -18.63 -13.18
CA ARG A 258 -7.99 -20.07 -13.44
C ARG A 258 -6.57 -20.59 -13.42
N ILE A 259 -5.59 -19.85 -13.95
CA ILE A 259 -4.20 -20.27 -13.93
C ILE A 259 -3.59 -20.09 -12.53
N ARG A 260 -3.80 -18.93 -11.89
CA ARG A 260 -3.29 -18.67 -10.54
C ARG A 260 -3.74 -19.73 -9.54
N GLU A 261 -4.98 -20.20 -9.68
CA GLU A 261 -5.58 -21.17 -8.78
C GLU A 261 -5.60 -22.61 -9.32
N GLN A 262 -4.99 -22.87 -10.48
CA GLN A 262 -5.01 -24.19 -11.11
C GLN A 262 -4.48 -25.28 -10.17
N ARG A 263 -3.46 -24.94 -9.37
CA ARG A 263 -2.83 -25.85 -8.41
C ARG A 263 -3.73 -26.15 -7.21
N ALA A 264 -4.62 -25.24 -6.81
CA ALA A 264 -5.55 -25.48 -5.71
C ALA A 264 -6.42 -26.73 -5.97
N LEU A 265 -6.90 -26.93 -7.20
CA LEU A 265 -7.64 -28.14 -7.58
C LEU A 265 -6.82 -29.42 -7.45
N TRP A 266 -5.53 -29.37 -7.75
CA TRP A 266 -4.65 -30.51 -7.54
C TRP A 266 -4.48 -30.78 -6.05
N TRP A 267 -4.28 -29.75 -5.23
CA TRP A 267 -4.19 -29.87 -3.78
C TRP A 267 -5.49 -30.39 -3.15
N ARG A 268 -6.67 -30.04 -3.69
CA ARG A 268 -7.95 -30.65 -3.30
C ARG A 268 -7.93 -32.16 -3.46
N ARG A 269 -7.38 -32.68 -4.57
CA ARG A 269 -7.27 -34.13 -4.80
C ARG A 269 -6.22 -34.77 -3.90
N VAL A 270 -5.09 -34.10 -3.66
CA VAL A 270 -4.02 -34.61 -2.80
C VAL A 270 -4.46 -34.65 -1.34
N ALA A 271 -5.11 -33.60 -0.84
CA ALA A 271 -5.62 -33.53 0.53
C ALA A 271 -6.63 -34.66 0.84
N LYS A 272 -7.44 -35.05 -0.16
CA LYS A 272 -8.38 -36.19 -0.04
C LYS A 272 -7.73 -37.57 -0.13
N LYS A 273 -6.48 -37.66 -0.60
CA LYS A 273 -5.77 -38.93 -0.74
C LYS A 273 -4.91 -39.15 0.50
N ASN A 274 -5.13 -40.27 1.19
CA ASN A 274 -4.22 -40.77 2.23
C ASN A 274 -2.96 -41.36 1.58
N VAL A 275 -2.20 -40.52 0.87
CA VAL A 275 -0.88 -40.91 0.34
C VAL A 275 0.04 -41.10 1.55
N PRO A 276 0.62 -42.31 1.75
CA PRO A 276 1.50 -42.59 2.88
C PRO A 276 2.92 -42.06 2.60
N ASP A 277 3.02 -40.80 2.20
CA ASP A 277 4.30 -40.11 2.07
C ASP A 277 4.59 -39.29 3.33
N MET A 278 5.88 -39.14 3.66
CA MET A 278 6.33 -38.44 4.86
C MET A 278 5.82 -36.98 4.91
N GLN A 279 5.75 -36.29 3.77
CA GLN A 279 5.30 -34.90 3.73
C GLN A 279 3.82 -34.77 4.10
N ASN A 280 3.00 -35.71 3.65
CA ASN A 280 1.58 -35.74 3.95
C ASN A 280 1.31 -36.16 5.39
N GLN A 281 2.10 -37.09 5.95
CA GLN A 281 2.01 -37.46 7.37
C GLN A 281 2.34 -36.29 8.29
N LEU A 282 3.44 -35.58 8.04
CA LEU A 282 3.83 -34.38 8.81
C LEU A 282 2.76 -33.29 8.70
N PHE A 283 2.23 -33.08 7.49
CA PHE A 283 1.15 -32.12 7.25
C PHE A 283 -0.13 -32.45 8.01
N ASN A 284 -0.61 -33.70 7.92
CA ASN A 284 -1.81 -34.12 8.63
C ASN A 284 -1.62 -34.05 10.15
N ALA A 285 -0.45 -34.46 10.66
CA ALA A 285 -0.14 -34.36 12.09
C ALA A 285 -0.17 -32.90 12.59
N PHE A 286 0.30 -31.94 11.79
CA PHE A 286 0.17 -30.51 12.09
C PHE A 286 -1.30 -30.08 12.13
N VAL A 287 -2.10 -30.45 11.13
CA VAL A 287 -3.53 -30.10 11.06
C VAL A 287 -4.26 -30.67 12.28
N ASP A 288 -4.13 -31.97 12.53
CA ASP A 288 -4.80 -32.68 13.62
C ASP A 288 -4.44 -32.10 14.99
N ARG A 289 -3.16 -31.77 15.20
CA ARG A 289 -2.69 -31.14 16.44
C ARG A 289 -3.27 -29.74 16.63
N THR A 290 -3.30 -28.94 15.56
CA THR A 290 -3.72 -27.54 15.64
C THR A 290 -5.23 -27.39 15.83
N VAL A 291 -6.02 -28.31 15.27
CA VAL A 291 -7.49 -28.31 15.38
C VAL A 291 -8.01 -29.25 16.47
N ALA A 292 -7.13 -29.79 17.30
CA ALA A 292 -7.49 -30.70 18.39
C ALA A 292 -8.51 -30.03 19.33
N GLY A 293 -9.61 -30.73 19.63
CA GLY A 293 -10.68 -30.21 20.49
C GLY A 293 -11.71 -29.31 19.78
N ILE A 294 -11.52 -28.99 18.49
CA ILE A 294 -12.51 -28.25 17.70
C ILE A 294 -13.42 -29.25 16.95
N PRO A 295 -14.76 -29.14 17.02
CA PRO A 295 -15.66 -30.02 16.30
C PRO A 295 -15.36 -30.07 14.79
N SER A 296 -15.41 -31.27 14.20
CA SER A 296 -15.02 -31.46 12.79
C SER A 296 -15.86 -30.64 11.80
N LYS A 297 -17.13 -30.39 12.14
CA LYS A 297 -18.10 -29.61 11.37
C LYS A 297 -17.91 -28.09 11.49
N ASP A 298 -17.11 -27.63 12.45
CA ASP A 298 -16.87 -26.20 12.68
C ASP A 298 -15.68 -25.73 11.83
N HIS A 299 -15.89 -25.71 10.51
CA HIS A 299 -14.84 -25.42 9.53
C HIS A 299 -14.23 -24.04 9.72
N VAL A 300 -15.03 -23.03 10.10
CA VAL A 300 -14.57 -21.66 10.35
C VAL A 300 -13.63 -21.60 11.54
N ARG A 301 -13.97 -22.20 12.70
CA ARG A 301 -13.05 -22.21 13.85
C ARG A 301 -11.78 -23.01 13.58
N ARG A 302 -11.88 -24.12 12.84
CA ARG A 302 -10.71 -24.91 12.45
C ARG A 302 -9.79 -24.12 11.51
N ALA A 303 -10.35 -23.41 10.55
CA ALA A 303 -9.61 -22.54 9.64
C ALA A 303 -8.92 -21.39 10.40
N ALA A 304 -9.65 -20.73 11.31
CA ALA A 304 -9.10 -19.66 12.16
C ALA A 304 -7.92 -20.16 13.01
N ALA A 305 -8.04 -21.34 13.62
CA ALA A 305 -6.98 -21.94 14.44
C ALA A 305 -5.70 -22.21 13.61
N LEU A 306 -5.85 -22.81 12.41
CA LEU A 306 -4.72 -23.05 11.51
C LEU A 306 -4.06 -21.76 11.05
N HIS A 307 -4.85 -20.78 10.66
CA HIS A 307 -4.35 -19.49 10.19
C HIS A 307 -3.64 -18.72 11.31
N ASN A 308 -4.23 -18.61 12.50
CA ASN A 308 -3.64 -17.89 13.63
C ASN A 308 -2.33 -18.54 14.10
N ARG A 309 -2.24 -19.89 14.09
CA ARG A 309 -0.99 -20.61 14.35
C ARG A 309 0.13 -20.19 13.37
N ILE A 310 -0.20 -20.05 12.09
CA ILE A 310 0.76 -19.58 11.08
C ILE A 310 1.12 -18.11 11.29
N ALA A 311 0.13 -17.25 11.57
CA ALA A 311 0.34 -15.83 11.79
C ALA A 311 1.33 -15.57 12.93
N GLU A 312 1.21 -16.32 14.02
CA GLU A 312 1.97 -16.13 15.26
C GLU A 312 3.31 -16.85 15.27
N ASP A 313 3.33 -18.13 14.88
CA ASP A 313 4.49 -18.98 15.15
C ASP A 313 5.41 -19.17 13.94
N PHE A 314 4.95 -18.84 12.73
CA PHE A 314 5.73 -19.14 11.53
C PHE A 314 6.65 -17.98 11.14
N THR A 315 7.88 -18.32 10.75
CA THR A 315 8.80 -17.41 10.06
C THR A 315 8.46 -17.31 8.58
N TYR A 316 8.72 -16.17 7.94
CA TYR A 316 8.48 -15.96 6.51
C TYR A 316 9.79 -16.03 5.70
N SER A 317 9.77 -16.82 4.63
CA SER A 317 10.84 -16.91 3.63
C SER A 317 10.39 -16.28 2.32
N ASN A 318 11.08 -15.22 1.89
CA ASN A 318 10.76 -14.52 0.63
C ASN A 318 11.16 -15.28 -0.65
N ASP A 319 11.88 -16.40 -0.50
CA ASP A 319 12.35 -17.28 -1.57
C ASP A 319 13.13 -16.58 -2.69
N SER A 320 13.85 -15.48 -2.39
CA SER A 320 14.60 -14.72 -3.41
C SER A 320 15.61 -15.59 -4.17
N LEU A 321 16.28 -16.52 -3.50
CA LEU A 321 17.21 -17.46 -4.15
C LEU A 321 16.49 -18.46 -5.07
N TRP A 322 15.27 -18.86 -4.73
CA TRP A 322 14.48 -19.75 -5.57
C TRP A 322 14.02 -19.05 -6.85
N TYR A 323 13.57 -17.79 -6.73
CA TYR A 323 13.21 -16.97 -7.89
C TYR A 323 14.41 -16.63 -8.79
N GLN A 324 15.63 -16.60 -8.23
CA GLN A 324 16.90 -16.44 -8.97
C GLN A 324 17.49 -17.77 -9.50
N ASP A 325 16.75 -18.89 -9.38
CA ASP A 325 17.21 -20.27 -9.69
C ASP A 325 18.49 -20.72 -8.97
N LYS A 326 18.85 -20.06 -7.87
CA LYS A 326 19.95 -20.46 -6.98
C LYS A 326 19.51 -21.54 -5.97
N ASP A 327 18.21 -21.60 -5.68
CA ASP A 327 17.58 -22.69 -4.92
C ASP A 327 16.60 -23.47 -5.83
N ARG A 328 16.85 -24.77 -5.99
CA ARG A 328 16.00 -25.70 -6.76
C ARG A 328 15.14 -26.60 -5.88
N GLY A 329 15.09 -26.33 -4.59
CA GLY A 329 14.25 -27.04 -3.64
C GLY A 329 12.76 -26.95 -3.99
N LEU A 330 12.06 -28.06 -3.77
CA LEU A 330 10.60 -28.08 -3.82
C LEU A 330 10.01 -27.40 -2.57
N ALA A 331 8.73 -27.08 -2.61
CA ALA A 331 8.07 -26.42 -1.49
C ALA A 331 8.10 -27.25 -0.19
N ARG A 332 7.87 -28.58 -0.27
CA ARG A 332 7.87 -29.54 0.86
C ARG A 332 7.02 -29.07 2.05
N TYR A 333 5.70 -29.20 1.94
CA TYR A 333 4.75 -28.65 2.93
C TYR A 333 4.80 -29.29 4.31
N GLY A 334 5.12 -30.58 4.39
CA GLY A 334 5.29 -31.25 5.68
C GLY A 334 6.43 -30.62 6.49
N ASP A 335 7.52 -30.29 5.80
CA ASP A 335 8.66 -29.61 6.43
C ASP A 335 8.30 -28.17 6.79
N GLN A 336 7.64 -27.42 5.89
CA GLN A 336 7.19 -26.06 6.18
C GLN A 336 6.36 -25.95 7.47
N VAL A 337 5.38 -26.85 7.67
CA VAL A 337 4.55 -26.81 8.88
C VAL A 337 5.26 -27.35 10.13
N THR A 338 6.24 -28.23 9.95
CA THR A 338 7.06 -28.77 11.06
C THR A 338 8.08 -27.75 11.54
N ASP A 339 8.71 -27.04 10.59
CA ASP A 339 9.74 -26.03 10.85
C ASP A 339 9.15 -24.68 11.28
N GLY A 340 7.82 -24.51 11.23
CA GLY A 340 7.19 -23.20 11.46
C GLY A 340 7.67 -22.17 10.44
N ARG A 341 7.61 -22.50 9.15
CA ARG A 341 8.10 -21.64 8.07
C ARG A 341 7.11 -21.58 6.92
N ILE A 342 6.69 -20.37 6.56
CA ILE A 342 5.92 -20.11 5.34
C ILE A 342 6.84 -19.64 4.22
N ARG A 343 6.73 -20.27 3.05
CA ARG A 343 7.51 -19.97 1.86
C ARG A 343 6.69 -19.19 0.85
N GLU A 344 7.20 -18.06 0.38
CA GLU A 344 6.57 -17.21 -0.64
C GLU A 344 6.17 -17.99 -1.90
N MET A 345 7.04 -18.87 -2.41
CA MET A 345 6.81 -19.64 -3.65
C MET A 345 5.56 -20.53 -3.60
N SER A 346 5.03 -20.80 -2.41
CA SER A 346 3.92 -21.73 -2.19
C SER A 346 2.90 -21.28 -1.15
N ARG A 347 2.94 -20.03 -0.69
CA ARG A 347 2.09 -19.58 0.43
C ARG A 347 0.61 -19.82 0.17
N TYR A 348 0.13 -19.49 -1.03
CA TYR A 348 -1.27 -19.67 -1.42
C TYR A 348 -1.64 -21.16 -1.58
N ASP A 349 -0.74 -21.95 -2.17
CA ASP A 349 -0.94 -23.38 -2.36
C ASP A 349 -1.01 -24.14 -1.02
N LEU A 350 -0.19 -23.74 -0.04
CA LEU A 350 -0.22 -24.27 1.33
C LEU A 350 -1.57 -24.00 1.99
N TYR A 351 -2.08 -22.76 1.90
CA TYR A 351 -3.39 -22.38 2.43
C TYR A 351 -4.53 -23.16 1.77
N ALA A 352 -4.52 -23.30 0.45
CA ALA A 352 -5.50 -24.14 -0.25
C ALA A 352 -5.46 -25.59 0.28
N LYS A 353 -4.26 -26.18 0.47
CA LYS A 353 -4.12 -27.53 1.03
C LYS A 353 -4.65 -27.62 2.47
N LEU A 354 -4.39 -26.62 3.32
CA LEU A 354 -4.88 -26.57 4.71
C LEU A 354 -6.40 -26.59 4.76
N LEU A 355 -7.06 -25.72 3.98
CA LEU A 355 -8.52 -25.64 3.95
C LEU A 355 -9.15 -26.91 3.39
N TYR A 356 -8.59 -27.49 2.33
CA TYR A 356 -9.06 -28.78 1.83
C TYR A 356 -8.81 -29.93 2.81
N GLY A 357 -7.75 -29.88 3.63
CA GLY A 357 -7.44 -30.88 4.66
C GLY A 357 -8.44 -30.91 5.81
N ILE A 358 -9.09 -29.79 6.11
CA ILE A 358 -10.19 -29.71 7.09
C ILE A 358 -11.58 -29.74 6.42
N GLU A 359 -11.65 -30.08 5.13
CA GLU A 359 -12.88 -30.13 4.33
C GLU A 359 -13.65 -28.80 4.29
N ALA A 360 -12.97 -27.67 4.48
CA ALA A 360 -13.59 -26.35 4.40
C ALA A 360 -13.81 -25.94 2.93
N GLU A 361 -15.07 -25.69 2.56
CA GLU A 361 -15.39 -24.95 1.34
C GLU A 361 -14.92 -23.51 1.49
N HIS A 362 -14.30 -22.98 0.44
CA HIS A 362 -13.74 -21.64 0.47
C HIS A 362 -13.81 -20.96 -0.88
N ALA A 363 -13.79 -19.64 -0.84
CA ALA A 363 -13.56 -18.77 -1.99
C ALA A 363 -12.25 -17.99 -1.81
N THR A 364 -11.74 -17.44 -2.90
CA THR A 364 -10.65 -16.47 -2.88
C THR A 364 -11.21 -15.08 -3.23
N ALA A 365 -10.67 -14.04 -2.59
CA ALA A 365 -11.02 -12.65 -2.89
C ALA A 365 -9.75 -11.86 -3.21
N TYR A 366 -9.68 -11.30 -4.43
CA TYR A 366 -8.55 -10.51 -4.90
C TYR A 366 -8.75 -9.06 -4.50
N VAL A 367 -7.75 -8.50 -3.83
CA VAL A 367 -7.87 -7.22 -3.14
C VAL A 367 -7.06 -6.12 -3.82
N MET A 368 -7.52 -4.89 -3.63
CA MET A 368 -6.81 -3.68 -4.01
C MET A 368 -6.82 -2.71 -2.85
N ASP A 369 -5.73 -1.96 -2.70
CA ASP A 369 -5.65 -0.87 -1.75
C ASP A 369 -6.67 0.22 -2.13
N ARG A 370 -7.64 0.50 -1.25
CA ARG A 370 -8.69 1.49 -1.53
C ARG A 370 -8.16 2.91 -1.71
N ARG A 371 -6.96 3.24 -1.21
CA ARG A 371 -6.28 4.53 -1.42
C ARG A 371 -5.91 4.74 -2.89
N VAL A 372 -5.74 3.65 -3.64
CA VAL A 372 -5.45 3.71 -5.09
C VAL A 372 -6.70 3.52 -5.95
N GLY A 373 -7.82 3.09 -5.36
CA GLY A 373 -9.12 2.93 -6.00
C GLY A 373 -9.77 1.57 -5.75
N ALA A 374 -10.83 1.27 -6.50
CA ALA A 374 -11.61 0.03 -6.36
C ALA A 374 -11.65 -0.81 -7.66
N MET A 375 -11.63 -2.14 -7.53
CA MET A 375 -11.77 -3.02 -8.69
C MET A 375 -13.21 -2.99 -9.19
N ASP A 376 -13.39 -2.99 -10.51
CA ASP A 376 -14.70 -3.09 -11.15
C ASP A 376 -14.65 -3.93 -12.44
N GLY A 377 -15.78 -4.05 -13.15
CA GLY A 377 -15.84 -4.86 -14.37
C GLY A 377 -14.95 -4.37 -15.53
N ARG A 378 -14.33 -3.19 -15.42
CA ARG A 378 -13.52 -2.52 -16.44
C ARG A 378 -12.08 -2.25 -15.99
N TRP A 379 -11.80 -2.29 -14.69
CA TRP A 379 -10.49 -2.10 -14.10
C TRP A 379 -10.23 -3.15 -13.00
N LEU A 380 -9.38 -4.12 -13.31
CA LEU A 380 -9.12 -5.33 -12.49
C LEU A 380 -7.62 -5.51 -12.16
N THR A 381 -6.80 -4.47 -12.18
CA THR A 381 -5.43 -4.59 -12.72
C THR A 381 -4.30 -4.67 -11.71
N PRO A 382 -3.15 -5.24 -12.13
CA PRO A 382 -3.01 -6.58 -12.67
C PRO A 382 -3.35 -7.65 -11.63
N LEU A 383 -4.34 -8.49 -11.96
CA LEU A 383 -4.70 -9.68 -11.18
C LEU A 383 -3.56 -10.67 -10.96
N TRP A 384 -2.47 -10.61 -11.75
CA TRP A 384 -1.30 -11.47 -11.51
C TRP A 384 -0.52 -11.07 -10.26
N GLU A 385 -0.50 -9.78 -9.94
CA GLU A 385 0.26 -9.19 -8.84
C GLU A 385 -0.61 -8.90 -7.62
N SER A 386 -1.94 -8.91 -7.77
CA SER A 386 -2.87 -8.73 -6.66
C SER A 386 -2.65 -9.76 -5.57
N ASP A 387 -2.70 -9.32 -4.32
CA ASP A 387 -2.88 -10.21 -3.19
C ASP A 387 -4.30 -10.82 -3.24
N LEU A 388 -4.47 -11.97 -2.59
CA LEU A 388 -5.77 -12.59 -2.40
C LEU A 388 -5.94 -13.09 -0.97
N LEU A 389 -7.18 -13.07 -0.51
CA LEU A 389 -7.66 -13.60 0.76
C LEU A 389 -8.32 -14.95 0.53
N PHE A 390 -8.32 -15.82 1.53
CA PHE A 390 -9.18 -17.01 1.59
C PHE A 390 -10.38 -16.72 2.47
N GLY A 391 -11.58 -16.97 1.97
CA GLY A 391 -12.85 -16.82 2.68
C GLY A 391 -13.51 -18.16 2.97
N VAL A 392 -13.89 -18.39 4.23
CA VAL A 392 -14.70 -19.55 4.65
C VAL A 392 -16.01 -19.02 5.24
N ASP A 393 -17.14 -19.48 4.70
CA ASP A 393 -18.49 -19.05 5.09
C ASP A 393 -19.10 -20.00 6.14
N ASP A 394 -19.72 -19.46 7.18
CA ASP A 394 -20.49 -20.21 8.19
C ASP A 394 -22.01 -19.94 8.16
N GLY A 395 -22.49 -19.18 7.19
CA GLY A 395 -23.89 -18.73 7.06
C GLY A 395 -24.22 -17.46 7.84
N HIS A 396 -23.33 -16.98 8.70
CA HIS A 396 -23.44 -15.69 9.39
C HIS A 396 -22.48 -14.64 8.83
N GLY A 397 -21.43 -15.07 8.15
CA GLY A 397 -20.51 -14.23 7.42
C GLY A 397 -19.33 -15.02 6.85
N VAL A 398 -18.43 -14.31 6.18
CA VAL A 398 -17.21 -14.91 5.63
C VAL A 398 -16.02 -14.55 6.51
N LEU A 399 -15.33 -15.56 7.04
CA LEU A 399 -14.04 -15.40 7.68
C LEU A 399 -12.96 -15.24 6.62
N TRP A 400 -12.41 -14.03 6.49
CA TRP A 400 -11.30 -13.73 5.59
C TRP A 400 -9.95 -13.98 6.23
N MET A 401 -9.03 -14.58 5.49
CA MET A 401 -7.68 -14.91 5.95
C MET A 401 -6.65 -14.49 4.91
N TYR A 402 -5.69 -13.66 5.31
CA TYR A 402 -4.58 -13.25 4.46
C TYR A 402 -3.32 -14.11 4.72
N PRO A 403 -2.83 -14.89 3.76
CA PRO A 403 -1.60 -15.65 3.92
C PRO A 403 -0.42 -14.75 4.30
N LYS A 404 0.30 -15.10 5.38
CA LYS A 404 1.44 -14.32 5.90
C LYS A 404 2.47 -13.99 4.82
N ARG A 405 2.78 -12.70 4.65
CA ARG A 405 3.67 -12.12 3.62
C ARG A 405 4.96 -11.48 4.18
N GLY A 406 5.15 -11.52 5.49
CA GLY A 406 6.30 -10.92 6.16
C GLY A 406 6.52 -11.50 7.56
N PRO A 407 7.41 -10.89 8.36
CA PRO A 407 7.65 -11.31 9.73
C PRO A 407 6.39 -11.29 10.59
N THR A 408 5.54 -10.27 10.42
CA THR A 408 4.23 -10.17 11.07
C THR A 408 3.14 -10.73 10.18
N GLY A 409 2.30 -11.62 10.71
CA GLY A 409 1.11 -12.14 10.03
C GLY A 409 -0.16 -11.49 10.58
N LEU A 410 -1.17 -11.29 9.71
CA LEU A 410 -2.53 -10.91 10.11
C LEU A 410 -3.24 -12.10 10.77
N TRP A 411 -4.14 -11.83 11.72
CA TRP A 411 -5.00 -12.84 12.33
C TRP A 411 -6.25 -13.11 11.47
N ALA A 412 -6.96 -14.19 11.79
CA ALA A 412 -8.16 -14.58 11.06
C ALA A 412 -9.24 -13.51 11.23
N GLY A 413 -9.80 -13.05 10.11
CA GLY A 413 -10.77 -11.94 10.03
C GLY A 413 -10.12 -10.55 10.05
N GLU A 414 -8.81 -10.44 10.27
CA GLU A 414 -8.13 -9.17 10.41
C GLU A 414 -7.74 -8.61 9.05
N LEU A 415 -8.15 -7.37 8.78
CA LEU A 415 -7.84 -6.64 7.56
C LEU A 415 -7.31 -5.25 7.90
N PRO A 416 -6.24 -4.78 7.22
CA PRO A 416 -5.77 -3.41 7.36
C PRO A 416 -6.78 -2.43 6.75
N PHE A 417 -6.77 -1.18 7.21
CA PHE A 417 -7.75 -0.15 6.80
C PHE A 417 -7.80 0.03 5.29
N PHE A 418 -6.66 -0.13 4.60
CA PHE A 418 -6.60 0.02 3.15
C PHE A 418 -7.29 -1.13 2.38
N TRP A 419 -7.73 -2.20 3.04
CA TRP A 419 -8.60 -3.23 2.49
C TRP A 419 -10.00 -3.26 3.09
N GLN A 420 -10.22 -2.72 4.29
CA GLN A 420 -11.55 -2.67 4.89
C GLN A 420 -12.52 -1.86 4.03
N GLY A 421 -13.73 -2.39 3.82
CA GLY A 421 -14.74 -1.77 2.97
C GLY A 421 -14.38 -1.71 1.48
N SER A 422 -13.22 -2.24 1.07
CA SER A 422 -12.84 -2.29 -0.34
C SER A 422 -13.60 -3.39 -1.08
N ARG A 423 -13.84 -3.13 -2.36
CA ARG A 423 -14.47 -4.09 -3.26
C ARG A 423 -13.43 -5.09 -3.77
N ALA A 424 -13.63 -6.37 -3.48
CA ALA A 424 -12.73 -7.45 -3.87
C ALA A 424 -13.36 -8.35 -4.95
N LEU A 425 -12.56 -8.80 -5.92
CA LEU A 425 -13.00 -9.73 -6.97
C LEU A 425 -13.05 -11.15 -6.40
N LEU A 426 -14.22 -11.77 -6.40
CA LEU A 426 -14.48 -13.09 -5.81
C LEU A 426 -14.30 -14.20 -6.84
N MET A 427 -13.63 -15.28 -6.43
CA MET A 427 -13.49 -16.52 -7.19
C MET A 427 -13.81 -17.72 -6.30
N HIS A 428 -14.82 -18.49 -6.70
CA HIS A 428 -15.17 -19.75 -6.03
C HIS A 428 -15.11 -20.91 -7.02
N ASP A 429 -15.12 -22.15 -6.49
CA ASP A 429 -14.98 -23.38 -7.27
C ASP A 429 -15.95 -23.44 -8.47
N GLY A 430 -17.18 -22.94 -8.31
CA GLY A 430 -18.22 -22.90 -9.35
C GLY A 430 -17.85 -22.04 -10.56
N ILE A 431 -17.41 -20.79 -10.34
CA ILE A 431 -16.93 -19.90 -11.42
C ILE A 431 -15.72 -20.52 -12.12
N ARG A 432 -14.79 -21.07 -11.32
CA ARG A 432 -13.57 -21.68 -11.85
C ARG A 432 -13.89 -22.80 -12.83
N ILE A 433 -14.96 -23.55 -12.59
CA ILE A 433 -15.36 -24.68 -13.43
C ILE A 433 -16.47 -24.37 -14.43
N ALA A 434 -17.02 -23.16 -14.49
CA ALA A 434 -18.11 -22.84 -15.40
C ALA A 434 -17.69 -22.91 -16.88
N ASP A 435 -18.44 -23.58 -17.73
CA ASP A 435 -18.16 -23.60 -19.17
C ASP A 435 -18.62 -22.32 -19.88
N VAL A 436 -19.61 -21.61 -19.33
CA VAL A 436 -20.00 -20.26 -19.78
C VAL A 436 -19.34 -19.23 -18.86
N PRO A 437 -18.57 -18.25 -19.38
CA PRO A 437 -17.98 -17.21 -18.55
C PRO A 437 -19.07 -16.40 -17.82
N PRO A 438 -19.13 -16.46 -16.48
CA PRO A 438 -20.04 -15.60 -15.73
C PRO A 438 -19.51 -14.15 -15.74
N PRO A 439 -20.33 -13.14 -15.40
CA PRO A 439 -19.80 -11.83 -15.06
C PRO A 439 -18.88 -11.91 -13.82
N PRO A 440 -17.90 -10.99 -13.68
CA PRO A 440 -17.08 -10.93 -12.47
C PRO A 440 -17.95 -10.67 -11.25
N LEU A 441 -17.77 -11.48 -10.20
CA LEU A 441 -18.46 -11.31 -8.93
C LEU A 441 -17.58 -10.52 -7.97
N PHE A 442 -18.19 -9.61 -7.21
CA PHE A 442 -17.50 -8.79 -6.24
C PHE A 442 -18.15 -8.93 -4.88
N VAL A 443 -17.34 -8.75 -3.84
CA VAL A 443 -17.78 -8.68 -2.45
C VAL A 443 -17.14 -7.47 -1.79
N ASP A 444 -17.88 -6.79 -0.92
CA ASP A 444 -17.33 -5.73 -0.08
C ASP A 444 -16.73 -6.36 1.16
N LEU A 445 -15.47 -6.03 1.46
CA LEU A 445 -14.79 -6.56 2.63
C LEU A 445 -15.32 -5.94 3.92
N PRO A 446 -15.35 -6.69 5.04
CA PRO A 446 -15.88 -6.19 6.28
C PRO A 446 -15.08 -4.98 6.78
N VAL A 447 -15.77 -4.09 7.48
CA VAL A 447 -15.22 -2.92 8.18
C VAL A 447 -15.30 -3.18 9.68
N GLU A 448 -14.31 -2.72 10.43
CA GLU A 448 -14.39 -2.72 11.89
C GLU A 448 -15.55 -1.83 12.39
N TYR A 449 -16.11 -2.16 13.55
CA TYR A 449 -17.17 -1.36 14.14
C TYR A 449 -16.62 -0.04 14.70
N GLU A 450 -17.48 0.98 14.78
CA GLU A 450 -17.09 2.31 15.27
C GLU A 450 -16.50 2.25 16.69
N GLY A 451 -15.36 2.91 16.89
CA GLY A 451 -14.64 2.93 18.17
C GLY A 451 -13.81 1.67 18.47
N ALA A 452 -13.69 0.72 17.53
CA ALA A 452 -12.76 -0.42 17.65
C ALA A 452 -11.29 0.01 17.66
N THR A 453 -10.95 1.00 16.82
CA THR A 453 -9.59 1.51 16.65
C THR A 453 -9.24 2.49 17.76
N GLN A 454 -8.40 2.03 18.69
CA GLN A 454 -7.97 2.82 19.84
C GLN A 454 -6.50 2.60 20.13
N ARG A 455 -5.82 3.67 20.55
CA ARG A 455 -4.47 3.59 21.10
C ARG A 455 -4.38 4.43 22.36
N VAL A 456 -3.76 3.86 23.39
CA VAL A 456 -3.40 4.59 24.61
C VAL A 456 -1.92 4.35 24.87
N ILE A 457 -1.15 5.44 24.93
CA ILE A 457 0.26 5.44 25.32
C ILE A 457 0.37 6.17 26.65
N GLU A 458 0.80 5.46 27.69
CA GLU A 458 1.06 6.02 29.02
C GLU A 458 2.56 5.99 29.27
N THR A 459 3.16 7.14 29.50
CA THR A 459 4.58 7.28 29.82
C THR A 459 4.72 7.92 31.18
N THR A 460 5.46 7.28 32.08
CA THR A 460 5.84 7.85 33.37
C THR A 460 7.34 8.05 33.39
N ILE A 461 7.80 9.23 33.79
CA ILE A 461 9.23 9.58 33.93
C ILE A 461 9.45 10.08 35.34
N ASP A 462 10.27 9.35 36.08
CA ASP A 462 10.72 9.72 37.42
C ASP A 462 11.99 10.55 37.33
N SER A 463 12.11 11.55 38.21
CA SER A 463 13.26 12.47 38.28
C SER A 463 13.53 13.19 36.94
N ALA A 464 12.50 13.77 36.33
CA ALA A 464 12.58 14.44 35.02
C ALA A 464 13.55 15.65 34.97
N ASP A 465 13.87 16.26 36.12
CA ASP A 465 14.85 17.33 36.26
C ASP A 465 16.29 16.86 36.57
N ALA A 466 16.50 15.55 36.72
CA ALA A 466 17.82 14.98 36.97
C ALA A 466 18.70 14.99 35.72
N ILE A 467 19.99 15.32 35.90
CA ILE A 467 20.98 15.31 34.80
C ILE A 467 21.35 13.86 34.41
N HIS A 468 21.32 12.94 35.37
CA HIS A 468 21.56 11.51 35.21
C HIS A 468 20.61 10.71 36.11
N GLY A 469 20.20 9.51 35.68
CA GLY A 469 19.46 8.58 36.54
C GLY A 469 17.94 8.70 36.54
N SER A 470 17.36 9.48 35.61
CA SER A 470 15.91 9.42 35.37
C SER A 470 15.53 8.03 34.85
N THR A 471 14.48 7.45 35.42
CA THR A 471 13.93 6.16 34.98
C THR A 471 12.49 6.36 34.54
N GLY A 472 12.04 5.60 33.57
CA GLY A 472 10.66 5.68 33.11
C GLY A 472 10.06 4.33 32.74
N ILE A 473 8.74 4.33 32.65
CA ILE A 473 7.96 3.19 32.18
C ILE A 473 7.01 3.70 31.09
N GLN A 474 7.00 3.01 29.95
CA GLN A 474 6.03 3.25 28.90
C GLN A 474 5.12 2.03 28.76
N ARG A 475 3.81 2.26 28.74
CA ARG A 475 2.77 1.25 28.52
C ARG A 475 1.97 1.63 27.30
N VAL A 476 1.65 0.65 26.48
CA VAL A 476 0.88 0.84 25.25
C VAL A 476 -0.25 -0.17 25.19
N LEU A 477 -1.46 0.33 24.95
CA LEU A 477 -2.64 -0.43 24.58
C LEU A 477 -2.97 -0.12 23.12
N LEU A 478 -3.05 -1.16 22.30
CA LEU A 478 -3.48 -1.08 20.90
C LEU A 478 -4.78 -1.88 20.72
N SER A 479 -5.69 -1.33 19.92
CA SER A 479 -6.95 -1.95 19.50
C SER A 479 -7.27 -1.54 18.06
N GLY A 480 -7.92 -2.43 17.31
CA GLY A 480 -8.31 -2.27 15.92
C GLY A 480 -7.10 -2.05 15.02
N GLN A 481 -7.18 -1.04 14.15
CA GLN A 481 -6.13 -0.75 13.16
C GLN A 481 -4.74 -0.46 13.76
N PHE A 482 -4.67 0.10 14.97
CA PHE A 482 -3.39 0.29 15.66
C PHE A 482 -2.72 -1.05 16.01
N SER A 483 -3.50 -2.06 16.38
CA SER A 483 -2.99 -3.41 16.62
C SER A 483 -2.65 -4.12 15.32
N THR A 484 -3.50 -3.96 14.29
CA THR A 484 -3.31 -4.56 12.96
C THR A 484 -2.02 -4.11 12.30
N LEU A 485 -1.75 -2.81 12.31
CA LEU A 485 -0.58 -2.23 11.64
C LEU A 485 0.66 -2.15 12.55
N GLY A 486 0.46 -1.93 13.85
CA GLY A 486 1.53 -1.58 14.78
C GLY A 486 2.18 -2.76 15.50
N ARG A 487 1.46 -3.87 15.75
CA ARG A 487 1.94 -4.92 16.69
C ARG A 487 3.30 -5.53 16.32
N GLY A 488 3.63 -5.60 15.04
CA GLY A 488 4.88 -6.17 14.55
C GLY A 488 6.10 -5.48 15.16
N SER A 489 6.06 -4.14 15.22
CA SER A 489 7.15 -3.35 15.78
C SER A 489 7.43 -3.62 17.27
N PHE A 490 6.45 -4.07 18.05
CA PHE A 490 6.63 -4.45 19.45
C PHE A 490 7.33 -5.81 19.62
N LYS A 491 7.46 -6.57 18.52
CA LYS A 491 8.23 -7.82 18.43
C LYS A 491 9.57 -7.66 17.73
N GLU A 492 10.00 -6.42 17.47
CA GLU A 492 11.18 -6.11 16.63
C GLU A 492 11.06 -6.68 15.19
N GLU A 493 9.82 -6.90 14.74
CA GLU A 493 9.51 -7.33 13.39
C GLU A 493 9.36 -6.13 12.46
N ALA A 494 9.55 -6.36 11.15
CA ALA A 494 9.35 -5.32 10.15
C ALA A 494 7.87 -4.89 10.09
N MET A 495 7.63 -3.59 10.20
CA MET A 495 6.32 -2.97 10.01
C MET A 495 5.97 -2.85 8.52
N ASP A 496 4.67 -2.72 8.22
CA ASP A 496 4.23 -2.31 6.89
C ASP A 496 4.83 -0.94 6.55
N ARG A 497 5.57 -0.89 5.44
CA ARG A 497 6.26 0.32 5.02
C ARG A 497 5.34 1.29 4.30
N THR A 498 4.15 0.88 3.87
CA THR A 498 3.20 1.69 3.10
C THR A 498 2.28 2.55 3.97
N VAL A 499 2.42 2.46 5.30
CA VAL A 499 1.63 3.23 6.29
C VAL A 499 2.54 4.16 7.09
N HIS A 500 1.92 5.14 7.75
CA HIS A 500 2.66 6.12 8.55
C HIS A 500 3.50 5.43 9.65
N PRO A 501 4.79 5.76 9.83
CA PRO A 501 5.66 5.10 10.80
C PRO A 501 5.13 5.11 12.24
N ASN A 502 4.42 6.18 12.61
CA ASN A 502 3.86 6.33 13.94
C ASN A 502 2.72 5.33 14.28
N TYR A 503 2.25 4.48 13.36
CA TYR A 503 1.42 3.32 13.73
C TYR A 503 2.20 2.30 14.58
N GLY A 504 3.53 2.26 14.42
CA GLY A 504 4.42 1.37 15.14
C GLY A 504 4.71 1.81 16.58
N ALA A 505 5.68 1.12 17.17
CA ALA A 505 6.12 1.35 18.54
C ALA A 505 6.66 2.78 18.69
N PRO A 506 6.12 3.56 19.65
CA PRO A 506 6.57 4.94 19.86
C PRO A 506 8.03 4.96 20.32
N PRO A 507 8.81 6.00 20.00
CA PRO A 507 10.11 6.23 20.62
C PRO A 507 9.96 6.56 22.11
N VAL A 508 11.08 6.50 22.83
CA VAL A 508 11.16 7.02 24.21
C VAL A 508 11.45 8.52 24.13
N PRO A 509 10.71 9.38 24.84
CA PRO A 509 11.06 10.80 24.96
C PRO A 509 12.49 10.97 25.51
N GLY A 510 13.36 11.67 24.76
CA GLY A 510 14.72 12.00 25.18
C GLY A 510 15.74 10.84 25.21
N GLY A 511 15.34 9.58 24.96
CA GLY A 511 16.20 8.41 25.13
C GLY A 511 17.12 8.11 23.93
N SER A 512 18.36 7.69 24.18
CA SER A 512 19.30 7.17 23.16
C SER A 512 19.35 5.64 23.10
N TRP A 513 18.87 4.96 24.16
CA TRP A 513 18.79 3.51 24.26
C TRP A 513 17.34 3.08 24.43
N GLN A 514 16.90 2.10 23.62
CA GLN A 514 15.53 1.60 23.62
C GLN A 514 15.55 0.10 23.95
N PRO A 515 15.24 -0.29 25.19
CA PRO A 515 15.10 -1.72 25.52
C PRO A 515 13.90 -2.34 24.79
N SER A 516 13.96 -3.66 24.62
CA SER A 516 12.93 -4.47 23.99
C SER A 516 11.59 -4.37 24.72
N TRP A 517 10.49 -4.38 23.98
CA TRP A 517 9.14 -4.39 24.55
C TRP A 517 8.80 -5.75 25.18
N ARG A 518 8.07 -5.71 26.29
CA ARG A 518 7.43 -6.88 26.90
C ARG A 518 5.95 -6.90 26.56
N ILE A 519 5.52 -7.88 25.76
CA ILE A 519 4.09 -8.10 25.49
C ILE A 519 3.43 -8.72 26.74
N ARG A 520 2.41 -8.03 27.26
CA ARG A 520 1.62 -8.45 28.43
C ARG A 520 0.45 -9.32 28.03
N SER A 521 -0.25 -8.94 26.96
CA SER A 521 -1.41 -9.68 26.45
C SER A 521 -1.62 -9.39 24.97
N SER A 522 -2.23 -10.35 24.28
CA SER A 522 -2.69 -10.21 22.90
C SER A 522 -4.02 -10.95 22.72
N SER A 523 -4.89 -10.42 21.86
CA SER A 523 -6.20 -11.01 21.55
C SER A 523 -6.40 -11.12 20.05
N HIS A 524 -6.52 -12.35 19.56
CA HIS A 524 -6.91 -12.71 18.19
C HIS A 524 -8.42 -12.61 17.89
N VAL A 525 -9.19 -11.97 18.77
CA VAL A 525 -10.62 -11.68 18.56
C VAL A 525 -10.79 -10.18 18.33
N ALA A 526 -11.53 -9.82 17.28
CA ALA A 526 -11.90 -8.44 16.97
C ALA A 526 -12.49 -7.73 18.22
N PRO A 527 -12.05 -6.51 18.55
CA PRO A 527 -11.24 -5.60 17.74
C PRO A 527 -9.71 -5.77 17.91
N TYR A 528 -9.16 -6.99 17.99
CA TYR A 528 -7.72 -7.29 17.97
C TYR A 528 -6.85 -6.42 18.88
N ARG A 529 -6.44 -6.94 20.03
CA ARG A 529 -5.77 -6.12 21.06
C ARG A 529 -4.35 -6.57 21.34
N VAL A 530 -3.48 -5.61 21.65
CA VAL A 530 -2.13 -5.85 22.17
C VAL A 530 -1.86 -4.90 23.32
N GLN A 531 -1.30 -5.43 24.41
CA GLN A 531 -0.75 -4.64 25.51
C GLN A 531 0.74 -4.92 25.62
N ALA A 532 1.53 -3.86 25.64
CA ALA A 532 2.97 -3.95 25.78
C ALA A 532 3.49 -2.91 26.75
N GLU A 533 4.63 -3.18 27.37
CA GLU A 533 5.34 -2.23 28.22
C GLU A 533 6.85 -2.33 28.06
N ARG A 534 7.55 -1.28 28.44
CA ARG A 534 9.00 -1.29 28.64
C ARG A 534 9.38 -0.32 29.75
N GLY A 535 10.41 -0.65 30.51
CA GLY A 535 11.16 0.35 31.29
C GLY A 535 12.19 1.03 30.39
N PHE A 536 12.65 2.23 30.71
CA PHE A 536 13.72 2.91 30.00
C PHE A 536 14.49 3.84 30.94
N ASP A 537 15.72 4.17 30.56
CA ASP A 537 16.47 5.25 31.21
C ASP A 537 16.07 6.56 30.52
N GLY A 538 15.40 7.44 31.26
CA GLY A 538 15.00 8.75 30.77
C GLY A 538 16.24 9.61 30.53
N ALA A 539 16.25 10.35 29.43
CA ALA A 539 17.17 11.47 29.24
C ALA A 539 16.38 12.76 29.05
N ARG A 540 17.05 13.89 29.28
CA ARG A 540 16.54 15.28 29.31
C ARG A 540 15.33 15.51 28.40
N VAL A 541 14.13 15.34 28.95
CA VAL A 541 12.86 15.82 28.35
C VAL A 541 12.77 17.34 28.45
N MET A 542 13.48 17.91 29.44
CA MET A 542 13.61 19.35 29.66
C MET A 542 14.86 19.90 28.96
N THR A 543 14.70 20.96 28.19
CA THR A 543 15.79 21.78 27.67
C THR A 543 15.89 23.08 28.43
N GLN A 544 17.10 23.51 28.77
CA GLN A 544 17.30 24.79 29.46
C GLN A 544 17.15 25.95 28.46
N ASP A 545 16.36 26.97 28.82
CA ASP A 545 16.06 28.16 28.01
C ASP A 545 16.34 29.41 28.87
N PRO A 546 17.22 30.33 28.41
CA PRO A 546 18.03 31.26 29.23
C PRO A 546 18.37 30.84 30.70
N PRO A 547 19.08 31.63 31.53
CA PRO A 547 19.50 31.14 32.85
C PRO A 547 18.32 31.12 33.84
N GLY A 548 17.73 29.94 34.06
CA GLY A 548 16.82 29.65 35.19
C GLY A 548 15.50 28.99 34.82
N ASP A 549 15.09 29.08 33.56
CA ASP A 549 13.85 28.48 33.06
C ASP A 549 14.16 27.24 32.21
N PHE A 550 13.17 26.34 32.14
CA PHE A 550 13.23 25.09 31.40
C PHE A 550 12.02 24.99 30.49
N VAL A 551 12.20 24.38 29.32
CA VAL A 551 11.17 24.17 28.32
C VAL A 551 10.95 22.68 28.13
N ILE A 552 9.69 22.28 28.02
CA ILE A 552 9.28 20.97 27.54
C ILE A 552 8.43 21.19 26.30
N GLU A 553 8.94 20.72 25.16
CA GLU A 553 8.27 20.77 23.86
C GLU A 553 7.29 19.60 23.73
N ALA A 554 6.03 19.87 23.38
CA ALA A 554 5.05 18.80 23.16
C ALA A 554 5.44 17.90 21.99
N ALA A 555 6.13 18.41 20.98
CA ALA A 555 6.67 17.63 19.86
C ALA A 555 7.58 16.48 20.33
N ALA A 556 8.24 16.60 21.48
CA ALA A 556 9.04 15.53 22.07
C ALA A 556 8.21 14.47 22.83
N LEU A 557 6.93 14.76 23.09
CA LEU A 557 6.01 13.94 23.89
C LEU A 557 4.90 13.27 23.06
N VAL A 558 4.60 13.79 21.86
CA VAL A 558 3.54 13.27 20.99
C VAL A 558 4.07 12.36 19.88
N HIS A 559 3.20 11.47 19.42
CA HIS A 559 3.50 10.46 18.41
C HIS A 559 2.24 10.04 17.63
N HIS A 560 1.37 10.99 17.30
CA HIS A 560 0.14 10.70 16.57
C HIS A 560 0.47 10.23 15.14
N ALA A 561 -0.31 9.28 14.60
CA ALA A 561 -0.17 8.83 13.21
C ALA A 561 -0.88 9.82 12.27
N VAL A 562 -0.18 10.91 11.94
CA VAL A 562 -0.71 12.01 11.13
C VAL A 562 0.28 12.38 10.02
N PRO A 563 -0.19 12.62 8.79
CA PRO A 563 0.70 13.01 7.69
C PRO A 563 1.29 14.41 7.90
N MET A 564 2.60 14.55 7.64
CA MET A 564 3.30 15.84 7.55
C MET A 564 4.41 15.74 6.48
N PRO A 565 4.68 16.83 5.72
CA PRO A 565 4.03 18.14 5.76
C PRO A 565 2.64 18.16 5.07
N PHE A 566 1.81 19.16 5.41
CA PHE A 566 0.50 19.40 4.79
C PHE A 566 0.31 20.91 4.56
N ASP A 567 0.05 21.32 3.32
CA ASP A 567 -0.22 22.72 2.97
C ASP A 567 -1.68 22.88 2.52
N PRO A 568 -2.53 23.60 3.26
CA PRO A 568 -3.93 23.81 2.89
C PRO A 568 -4.10 24.85 1.76
N SER A 569 -3.09 25.69 1.49
CA SER A 569 -3.22 26.85 0.59
C SER A 569 -3.13 26.49 -0.89
N THR A 570 -2.49 25.35 -1.19
CA THR A 570 -2.24 24.85 -2.55
C THR A 570 -3.07 23.60 -2.88
N ARG A 571 -4.02 23.25 -2.01
CA ARG A 571 -4.80 22.01 -2.10
C ARG A 571 -6.01 22.16 -3.02
N ASP A 572 -6.22 21.17 -3.88
CA ASP A 572 -7.36 21.03 -4.79
C ASP A 572 -8.24 19.81 -4.48
N LEU A 573 -7.76 18.82 -3.72
CA LEU A 573 -8.50 17.59 -3.40
C LEU A 573 -8.98 17.52 -1.94
N PRO A 574 -10.05 16.75 -1.65
CA PRO A 574 -10.41 16.40 -0.28
C PRO A 574 -9.27 15.68 0.45
N PHE A 575 -9.26 15.75 1.78
CA PHE A 575 -8.31 15.01 2.62
C PHE A 575 -8.95 13.75 3.20
N TYR A 576 -8.20 12.64 3.20
CA TYR A 576 -8.65 11.36 3.73
C TYR A 576 -7.79 10.93 4.93
N TRP A 577 -8.43 10.79 6.08
CA TRP A 577 -7.87 10.07 7.22
C TRP A 577 -7.79 8.57 6.90
N ASP A 578 -6.76 7.89 7.40
CA ASP A 578 -6.55 6.45 7.16
C ASP A 578 -7.75 5.61 7.65
N CYS A 579 -8.27 5.92 8.85
CA CYS A 579 -9.48 5.32 9.43
C CYS A 579 -10.02 6.15 10.62
N PRO A 580 -11.29 5.98 11.02
CA PRO A 580 -11.79 6.48 12.30
C PRO A 580 -10.98 5.89 13.47
N GLN A 581 -10.61 6.73 14.43
CA GLN A 581 -9.68 6.35 15.50
C GLN A 581 -9.77 7.24 16.75
N ASP A 582 -9.38 6.69 17.90
CA ASP A 582 -9.17 7.41 19.17
C ASP A 582 -7.76 7.13 19.68
N ASP A 583 -6.87 8.11 19.53
CA ASP A 583 -5.45 8.00 19.86
C ASP A 583 -5.09 8.93 21.01
N ARG A 584 -4.71 8.36 22.15
CA ARG A 584 -4.48 9.07 23.40
C ARG A 584 -3.05 8.86 23.90
N MET A 585 -2.44 9.94 24.35
CA MET A 585 -1.11 9.96 24.96
C MET A 585 -1.20 10.66 26.30
N ILE A 586 -0.61 10.04 27.31
CA ILE A 586 -0.53 10.55 28.67
C ILE A 586 0.93 10.46 29.09
N VAL A 587 1.53 11.58 29.44
CA VAL A 587 2.90 11.65 29.95
C VAL A 587 2.87 12.25 31.34
N ASP A 588 3.26 11.46 32.34
CA ASP A 588 3.44 11.88 33.72
C ASP A 588 4.94 12.13 33.97
N LEU A 589 5.27 13.36 34.36
CA LEU A 589 6.63 13.79 34.68
C LEU A 589 6.72 14.11 36.17
N TYR A 590 7.56 13.38 36.88
CA TYR A 590 7.84 13.60 38.30
C TYR A 590 9.19 14.28 38.49
N PHE A 591 9.23 15.34 39.30
CA PHE A 591 10.45 16.14 39.54
C PHE A 591 10.96 15.95 40.96
N GLU A 592 12.28 15.91 41.13
CA GLU A 592 12.91 15.88 42.45
C GLU A 592 12.79 17.24 43.14
N ARG A 593 12.92 18.32 42.37
CA ARG A 593 12.75 19.69 42.86
C ARG A 593 11.35 20.23 42.53
N PRO A 594 10.75 21.04 43.42
CA PRO A 594 9.49 21.70 43.11
C PRO A 594 9.63 22.56 41.85
N VAL A 595 8.63 22.52 40.99
CA VAL A 595 8.53 23.30 39.75
C VAL A 595 7.35 24.24 39.79
N GLU A 596 7.50 25.39 39.15
CA GLU A 596 6.46 26.39 38.94
C GLU A 596 6.26 26.63 37.44
N LEU A 597 5.03 26.80 37.00
CA LEU A 597 4.72 27.20 35.62
C LEU A 597 5.12 28.66 35.41
N VAL A 598 5.88 28.93 34.35
CA VAL A 598 6.16 30.29 33.90
C VAL A 598 5.06 30.71 32.93
N GLY A 599 3.96 31.25 33.48
CA GLY A 599 2.77 31.65 32.73
C GLY A 599 1.61 30.65 32.85
N GLU A 600 0.60 30.79 31.99
CA GLU A 600 -0.52 29.85 31.93
C GLU A 600 -0.08 28.54 31.26
N ALA A 601 -0.58 27.40 31.76
CA ALA A 601 -0.34 26.11 31.13
C ALA A 601 -1.00 26.09 29.75
N PRO A 602 -0.26 25.78 28.67
CA PRO A 602 -0.84 25.78 27.34
C PRO A 602 -1.88 24.67 27.22
N GLY A 603 -3.04 25.06 26.67
CA GLY A 603 -4.14 24.18 26.33
C GLY A 603 -4.60 24.46 24.91
N HIS A 604 -4.56 23.44 24.07
CA HIS A 604 -5.02 23.55 22.69
C HIS A 604 -6.22 22.62 22.49
N TRP A 605 -7.24 23.13 21.83
CA TRP A 605 -8.33 22.34 21.30
C TRP A 605 -8.68 22.91 19.93
N VAL A 606 -8.54 22.08 18.92
CA VAL A 606 -8.87 22.42 17.53
C VAL A 606 -9.61 21.25 16.90
N SER A 607 -10.44 21.53 15.91
CA SER A 607 -11.27 20.54 15.24
C SER A 607 -11.52 20.92 13.78
N SER A 608 -11.66 19.91 12.94
CA SER A 608 -12.19 19.97 11.58
C SER A 608 -13.56 19.28 11.54
N SER A 609 -14.06 18.93 10.34
CA SER A 609 -15.39 18.33 10.20
C SER A 609 -15.44 16.88 10.71
N GLN A 610 -14.35 16.12 10.56
CA GLN A 610 -14.27 14.73 10.99
C GLN A 610 -13.28 14.47 12.13
N ALA A 611 -12.40 15.43 12.47
CA ALA A 611 -11.38 15.21 13.49
C ALA A 611 -11.32 16.31 14.55
N SER A 612 -10.76 15.97 15.70
CA SER A 612 -10.45 16.90 16.78
C SER A 612 -9.20 16.46 17.54
N ILE A 613 -8.43 17.43 18.01
CA ILE A 613 -7.25 17.21 18.83
C ILE A 613 -7.29 18.12 20.05
N SER A 614 -7.00 17.54 21.21
CA SER A 614 -6.83 18.29 22.46
C SER A 614 -5.47 18.01 23.08
N GLN A 615 -4.76 19.07 23.46
CA GLN A 615 -3.49 18.99 24.20
C GLN A 615 -3.56 19.85 25.45
N ARG A 616 -3.09 19.32 26.58
CA ARG A 616 -3.11 20.04 27.86
C ARG A 616 -1.90 19.68 28.71
N PHE A 617 -1.29 20.70 29.29
CA PHE A 617 -0.37 20.56 30.41
C PHE A 617 -1.12 20.86 31.71
N ILE A 618 -0.94 20.01 32.72
CA ILE A 618 -1.62 20.09 34.00
C ILE A 618 -0.58 19.90 35.09
N LEU A 619 -0.26 20.96 35.83
CA LEU A 619 0.54 20.84 37.06
C LEU A 619 -0.40 20.31 38.16
N ILE A 620 -0.24 19.03 38.50
CA ILE A 620 -1.08 18.34 39.50
C ILE A 620 -0.66 18.78 40.91
N ASP A 621 0.64 18.82 41.14
CA ASP A 621 1.28 19.36 42.35
C ASP A 621 2.70 19.86 41.99
N PRO A 622 3.44 20.51 42.92
CA PRO A 622 4.77 21.06 42.61
C PRO A 622 5.81 20.04 42.13
N HIS A 623 5.57 18.74 42.25
CA HIS A 623 6.48 17.69 41.80
C HIS A 623 5.91 16.85 40.66
N HIS A 624 4.71 17.14 40.16
CA HIS A 624 4.04 16.32 39.15
C HIS A 624 3.39 17.17 38.08
N LEU A 625 3.93 17.08 36.86
CA LEU A 625 3.34 17.64 35.66
C LEU A 625 2.80 16.51 34.78
N ARG A 626 1.55 16.65 34.34
CA ARG A 626 0.94 15.77 33.35
C ARG A 626 0.76 16.49 32.02
N PHE A 627 1.12 15.80 30.95
CA PHE A 627 0.74 16.15 29.59
C PHE A 627 -0.27 15.13 29.05
N GLU A 628 -1.39 15.60 28.51
CA GLU A 628 -2.35 14.76 27.80
C GLU A 628 -2.54 15.26 26.37
N SER A 629 -2.47 14.35 25.40
CA SER A 629 -2.82 14.60 23.99
C SER A 629 -3.84 13.56 23.53
N ARG A 630 -4.90 13.99 22.85
CA ARG A 630 -5.92 13.08 22.32
C ARG A 630 -6.40 13.52 20.94
N LEU A 631 -6.09 12.71 19.93
CA LEU A 631 -6.61 12.82 18.57
C LEU A 631 -7.81 11.90 18.41
N ARG A 632 -8.94 12.44 17.98
CA ARG A 632 -10.12 11.67 17.62
C ARG A 632 -10.53 11.97 16.18
N VAL A 633 -10.72 10.92 15.41
CA VAL A 633 -11.21 10.95 14.02
C VAL A 633 -12.51 10.14 13.98
N ASN A 634 -13.61 10.78 13.58
CA ASN A 634 -14.94 10.17 13.52
C ASN A 634 -15.32 9.71 12.10
N GLY A 635 -14.71 10.29 11.08
CA GLY A 635 -14.95 9.97 9.68
C GLY A 635 -13.69 10.14 8.84
N GLU A 636 -13.67 9.55 7.65
CA GLU A 636 -12.45 9.47 6.84
C GLU A 636 -12.27 10.67 5.91
N LYS A 637 -13.35 11.19 5.31
CA LYS A 637 -13.26 12.26 4.30
C LYS A 637 -13.51 13.64 4.91
N GLU A 638 -12.56 14.54 4.72
CA GLU A 638 -12.67 15.98 4.98
C GLU A 638 -12.80 16.71 3.64
N GLU A 639 -13.90 17.42 3.44
CA GLU A 639 -14.11 18.24 2.24
C GLU A 639 -13.08 19.37 2.16
N LEU A 640 -12.76 19.80 0.92
CA LEU A 640 -11.73 20.81 0.67
C LEU A 640 -11.92 22.12 1.47
N ILE A 641 -13.18 22.50 1.73
CA ILE A 641 -13.50 23.70 2.52
C ILE A 641 -12.94 23.66 3.96
N PHE A 642 -12.65 22.47 4.49
CA PHE A 642 -12.09 22.27 5.83
C PHE A 642 -10.57 22.08 5.82
N ALA A 643 -9.88 22.28 4.68
CA ALA A 643 -8.44 22.05 4.59
C ALA A 643 -7.62 22.86 5.61
N ALA A 644 -8.01 24.12 5.87
CA ALA A 644 -7.35 24.95 6.88
C ALA A 644 -7.53 24.40 8.31
N ASP A 645 -8.72 23.91 8.64
CA ASP A 645 -9.00 23.29 9.94
C ASP A 645 -8.22 21.98 10.10
N VAL A 646 -8.13 21.18 9.03
CA VAL A 646 -7.32 19.95 8.99
C VAL A 646 -5.84 20.28 9.21
N ALA A 647 -5.31 21.30 8.54
CA ALA A 647 -3.92 21.72 8.73
C ALA A 647 -3.63 22.07 10.20
N GLU A 648 -4.54 22.78 10.86
CA GLU A 648 -4.40 23.13 12.26
C GLU A 648 -4.49 21.90 13.18
N VAL A 649 -5.39 20.95 12.90
CA VAL A 649 -5.46 19.66 13.61
C VAL A 649 -4.15 18.88 13.46
N LEU A 650 -3.59 18.77 12.25
CA LEU A 650 -2.34 18.06 11.98
C LEU A 650 -1.15 18.73 12.69
N ARG A 651 -1.07 20.07 12.64
CA ARG A 651 -0.03 20.86 13.30
C ARG A 651 -0.03 20.68 14.82
N VAL A 652 -1.22 20.75 15.45
CA VAL A 652 -1.35 20.48 16.89
C VAL A 652 -1.04 19.02 17.19
N ALA A 653 -1.52 18.06 16.39
CA ALA A 653 -1.22 16.63 16.58
C ALA A 653 0.28 16.29 16.44
N ALA A 654 1.03 17.05 15.63
CA ALA A 654 2.50 16.97 15.51
C ALA A 654 3.24 17.64 16.69
N GLY A 655 2.54 18.41 17.53
CA GLY A 655 3.11 19.06 18.72
C GLY A 655 3.83 20.38 18.43
N GLU A 656 3.71 20.94 17.21
CA GLU A 656 4.38 22.18 16.78
C GLU A 656 3.83 23.45 17.44
N ALA A 657 2.72 23.34 18.18
CA ALA A 657 1.99 24.46 18.75
C ALA A 657 2.24 24.70 20.25
N SER A 658 2.93 23.78 20.92
CA SER A 658 2.77 23.60 22.37
C SER A 658 4.10 23.38 23.06
N ALA A 659 4.52 24.33 23.90
CA ALA A 659 5.64 24.19 24.80
C ALA A 659 5.29 24.75 26.18
N VAL A 660 5.65 24.06 27.25
CA VAL A 660 5.47 24.56 28.61
C VAL A 660 6.80 25.04 29.18
N ARG A 661 6.77 26.21 29.81
CA ARG A 661 7.91 26.78 30.53
C ARG A 661 7.78 26.54 32.01
N LEU A 662 8.87 26.06 32.61
CA LEU A 662 8.97 25.72 34.01
C LEU A 662 10.13 26.48 34.65
N ARG A 663 9.95 26.83 35.93
CA ARG A 663 11.03 27.32 36.78
C ARG A 663 11.21 26.36 37.94
N LEU A 664 12.45 25.99 38.21
CA LEU A 664 12.76 25.20 39.40
C LEU A 664 12.80 26.13 40.61
N ALA A 665 12.07 25.77 41.66
CA ALA A 665 12.14 26.51 42.91
C ALA A 665 13.60 26.50 43.40
N SER A 666 14.14 27.68 43.69
CA SER A 666 15.47 27.80 44.30
C SER A 666 15.41 27.18 45.69
N GLY A 667 15.96 25.98 45.85
CA GLY A 667 16.19 25.40 47.17
C GLY A 667 17.12 26.32 47.95
N THR A 668 16.63 26.94 49.01
CA THR A 668 17.48 27.27 50.16
C THR A 668 18.06 25.95 50.69
N PRO A 669 19.39 25.85 50.87
CA PRO A 669 20.04 24.63 51.35
C PRO A 669 19.57 24.18 52.74
#